data_AF-A0A016SAZ3-F1
#
_entry.id   AF-A0A016SAZ3-F1
#
_cell.length_a   1.000
_cell.length_b   1.000
_cell.length_c   1.000
_cell.angle_alpha   90.00
_cell.angle_beta   90.00
_cell.angle_gamma   90.00
#
_symmetry.space_group_name_H-M   'P 1'
#
loop_
_entity.id
_entity.type
_entity.pdbx_description
1 polymer ?
#
loop_
_entity_poly.entity_id
_entity_poly.type
_entity_poly.pdbx_seq_one_letter_code
_entity_poly.pdbx_strand_id
1 'polypeptide(L)'
;MFYPVPLRSHFLTLQYRCSARKELGCSRKAQAFIASSAQMLETTLLLSLSTSDGYNVARRKFCGFIWQAEAAITNDLLNIILTCNDNVECSLWRCTAMVTINTKNANGTNAAVCKVVNTFHKNNRSATFTIPRPEMSASAVEIKFELSDVSGYRDPLMFVTDFSKPSAFSDLCIGFEDDNTRIYVNTQYLSIHSQKFAHLFAQLRNDQEKDVHNTEPHSDIEDNSDFDVLSVGSDITATNVMDEEALSKEMPLDGRFSFQRGDDDSEFTINDDGVFVLKNANAKEFLMLLNAIYPPITDVTKENVLTLLKMCYRFGVEHIIMKCEQYLMCEEGQQLFDCFEMLELSTMYRMAALQTETLSKLRTANDVRNLLEDPRMENAHKEVRPVLLELLLQRFKSDSASQRDETSVSVKTTDSSTELNERQTSSAESAEVASLREELRKQEALRMNLEMSLKCARDFIQGTERKVAATEASTSAEGSASVSQLEEKIADVKLAANASNPPPIPPHRKKWSLPGNHDFLKDIVFDTFNASNLSKERNIVLGYSRKSFSIHDIFADLVLPPFTSMKNVVYSFVSHLFTKLYGERVIPIVRSHLSRKIDAFPTQLAERVALAIVIGYQLGEQLKKDDLLIHELTIYLQKQLRKDFELYCANIKAGYLTDSFA
;
A
#
# COMPACT_ATOMS: atom_id res chain seq x y z
N MET A 1 7.04 -23.68 39.84
CA MET A 1 7.81 -24.05 38.62
C MET A 1 7.74 -22.86 37.68
N PHE A 2 8.77 -22.03 37.69
CA PHE A 2 8.83 -20.82 36.87
C PHE A 2 9.49 -21.18 35.53
N TYR A 3 8.77 -20.94 34.42
CA TYR A 3 9.34 -20.98 33.08
C TYR A 3 10.08 -19.66 32.79
N PRO A 4 11.25 -19.69 32.14
CA PRO A 4 11.94 -18.47 31.76
C PRO A 4 11.27 -17.83 30.54
N VAL A 5 10.95 -16.54 30.66
CA VAL A 5 10.58 -15.64 29.57
C VAL A 5 11.82 -15.40 28.68
N PRO A 6 11.78 -15.59 27.35
CA PRO A 6 12.89 -15.20 26.50
C PRO A 6 12.85 -13.68 26.25
N LEU A 7 13.94 -13.03 26.62
CA LEU A 7 14.25 -11.63 26.35
C LEU A 7 14.50 -11.39 24.85
N ARG A 8 13.87 -10.33 24.33
CA ARG A 8 14.19 -9.51 23.14
C ARG A 8 14.45 -10.26 21.81
N SER A 9 13.41 -10.31 20.97
CA SER A 9 13.53 -10.58 19.54
C SER A 9 14.04 -9.34 18.77
N HIS A 10 15.20 -9.47 18.12
CA HIS A 10 15.65 -8.49 17.10
C HIS A 10 15.00 -8.81 15.74
N PHE A 11 14.46 -7.78 15.08
CA PHE A 11 13.49 -7.87 13.99
C PHE A 11 14.10 -8.23 12.62
N LEU A 12 13.33 -9.02 11.85
CA LEU A 12 13.50 -9.26 10.41
C LEU A 12 12.59 -8.30 9.63
N THR A 13 13.15 -7.45 8.76
CA THR A 13 12.36 -6.66 7.80
C THR A 13 12.24 -7.45 6.50
N LEU A 14 11.10 -8.11 6.29
CA LEU A 14 10.76 -8.81 5.05
C LEU A 14 10.15 -7.82 4.03
N GLN A 15 10.84 -7.53 2.93
CA GLN A 15 10.23 -6.86 1.77
C GLN A 15 9.92 -7.90 0.68
N TYR A 16 8.64 -8.15 0.44
CA TYR A 16 8.18 -8.93 -0.71
C TYR A 16 7.97 -7.99 -1.90
N ARG A 17 8.59 -8.31 -3.04
CA ARG A 17 8.28 -7.68 -4.34
C ARG A 17 7.67 -8.73 -5.25
N CYS A 18 6.40 -8.60 -5.56
CA CYS A 18 5.73 -9.44 -6.55
C CYS A 18 5.92 -8.79 -7.93
N SER A 19 6.71 -9.40 -8.81
CA SER A 19 6.82 -9.00 -10.21
C SER A 19 6.90 -10.25 -11.07
N ALA A 20 5.88 -10.47 -11.90
CA ALA A 20 5.87 -11.50 -12.92
C ALA A 20 5.29 -10.93 -14.22
N ARG A 21 6.18 -10.64 -15.19
CA ARG A 21 5.82 -10.52 -16.61
C ARG A 21 6.06 -11.88 -17.26
N LYS A 22 5.13 -12.30 -18.13
CA LYS A 22 5.05 -13.59 -18.84
C LYS A 22 6.19 -13.88 -19.86
N GLU A 23 7.25 -13.08 -19.92
CA GLU A 23 8.25 -13.16 -21.02
C GLU A 23 9.44 -14.09 -20.79
N LEU A 24 9.57 -14.71 -19.62
CA LEU A 24 10.56 -15.76 -19.38
C LEU A 24 9.78 -17.04 -19.08
N GLY A 25 9.91 -18.06 -19.93
CA GLY A 25 9.20 -19.36 -19.87
C GLY A 25 9.47 -20.21 -18.62
N CYS A 26 9.55 -19.61 -17.44
CA CYS A 26 9.66 -20.26 -16.16
C CYS A 26 8.26 -20.68 -15.70
N SER A 27 7.91 -21.94 -15.91
CA SER A 27 6.61 -22.54 -15.55
C SER A 27 6.35 -22.64 -14.03
N ARG A 28 7.23 -22.15 -13.16
CA ARG A 28 7.07 -22.24 -11.70
C ARG A 28 6.94 -20.85 -11.09
N LYS A 29 5.81 -20.62 -10.39
CA LYS A 29 5.57 -19.42 -9.58
C LYS A 29 6.63 -19.36 -8.47
N ALA A 30 7.51 -18.37 -8.52
CA ALA A 30 8.55 -18.15 -7.53
C ALA A 30 8.38 -16.74 -6.93
N GLN A 31 8.58 -16.59 -5.61
CA GLN A 31 8.50 -15.29 -4.93
C GLN A 31 9.89 -14.76 -4.58
N ALA A 32 10.16 -13.51 -4.97
CA ALA A 32 11.44 -12.87 -4.72
C ALA A 32 11.53 -12.47 -3.24
N PHE A 33 12.67 -12.77 -2.63
CA PHE A 33 12.94 -12.47 -1.23
C PHE A 33 14.33 -11.84 -1.05
N ILE A 34 14.44 -10.90 -0.12
CA ILE A 34 15.70 -10.31 0.34
C ILE A 34 15.76 -10.51 1.86
N ALA A 35 16.63 -11.39 2.34
CA ALA A 35 17.00 -11.43 3.75
C ALA A 35 18.16 -10.46 3.97
N SER A 36 17.84 -9.22 4.31
CA SER A 36 18.79 -8.36 5.01
C SER A 36 18.63 -8.61 6.50
N SER A 37 19.31 -9.64 7.03
CA SER A 37 19.32 -9.90 8.48
C SER A 37 20.75 -10.08 8.95
N ALA A 38 21.04 -9.55 10.14
CA ALA A 38 22.29 -9.74 10.86
C ALA A 38 22.46 -11.15 11.46
N GLN A 39 21.47 -12.04 11.31
CA GLN A 39 21.58 -13.43 11.79
C GLN A 39 22.29 -14.30 10.76
N MET A 40 23.50 -14.73 11.09
CA MET A 40 24.21 -15.78 10.35
C MET A 40 23.49 -17.11 10.50
N LEU A 41 23.22 -17.77 9.38
CA LEU A 41 22.60 -19.09 9.35
C LEU A 41 23.68 -20.15 9.13
N GLU A 42 23.88 -21.05 10.09
CA GLU A 42 24.92 -22.10 10.03
C GLU A 42 24.36 -23.45 9.56
N THR A 43 25.12 -24.18 8.75
CA THR A 43 24.85 -25.59 8.41
C THR A 43 26.13 -26.37 8.17
N THR A 44 26.02 -27.71 8.13
CA THR A 44 27.16 -28.62 7.93
C THR A 44 26.85 -29.67 6.89
N LEU A 45 27.73 -29.88 5.92
CA LEU A 45 27.64 -30.91 4.90
C LEU A 45 28.77 -31.91 5.13
N LEU A 46 28.39 -33.17 5.39
CA LEU A 46 29.34 -34.25 5.61
C LEU A 46 29.58 -34.98 4.29
N LEU A 47 30.83 -35.02 3.86
CA LEU A 47 31.28 -35.71 2.66
C LEU A 47 32.17 -36.89 3.06
N SER A 48 31.67 -38.10 2.82
CA SER A 48 32.47 -39.32 2.98
C SER A 48 33.30 -39.53 1.73
N LEU A 49 34.61 -39.69 1.90
CA LEU A 49 35.55 -39.97 0.82
C LEU A 49 35.75 -41.49 0.70
N SER A 50 35.27 -42.06 -0.39
CA SER A 50 35.65 -43.40 -0.84
C SER A 50 36.94 -43.33 -1.67
N THR A 51 37.85 -44.26 -1.42
CA THR A 51 39.09 -44.42 -2.22
C THR A 51 38.88 -45.30 -3.44
N SER A 52 37.77 -46.05 -3.53
CA SER A 52 37.49 -46.94 -4.67
C SER A 52 36.88 -46.20 -5.86
N ASP A 53 36.14 -45.13 -5.59
CA ASP A 53 35.43 -44.34 -6.59
C ASP A 53 36.08 -42.97 -6.65
N GLY A 54 36.65 -42.61 -7.80
CA GLY A 54 37.39 -41.35 -7.99
C GLY A 54 36.55 -40.08 -7.83
N TYR A 55 35.28 -40.20 -7.43
CA TYR A 55 34.34 -39.10 -7.34
C TYR A 55 33.37 -39.30 -6.17
N ASN A 56 33.39 -38.36 -5.21
CA ASN A 56 32.49 -38.37 -4.06
C ASN A 56 31.56 -37.16 -4.14
N VAL A 57 30.26 -37.37 -3.98
CA VAL A 57 29.26 -36.29 -4.07
C VAL A 57 28.37 -36.29 -2.84
N ALA A 58 28.20 -35.13 -2.22
CA ALA A 58 27.20 -34.90 -1.18
C ALA A 58 26.31 -33.72 -1.53
N ARG A 59 25.01 -33.84 -1.23
CA ARG A 59 23.99 -32.83 -1.53
C ARG A 59 23.21 -32.48 -0.28
N ARG A 60 22.89 -31.20 -0.09
CA ARG A 60 22.03 -30.72 1.00
C ARG A 60 21.20 -29.51 0.57
N LYS A 61 19.90 -29.48 0.89
CA LYS A 61 19.07 -28.27 0.74
C LYS A 61 19.20 -27.43 2.01
N PHE A 62 19.60 -26.17 1.87
CA PHE A 62 19.73 -25.23 3.00
C PHE A 62 19.36 -23.81 2.57
N CYS A 63 18.53 -23.13 3.36
CA CYS A 63 18.02 -21.77 3.08
C CYS A 63 17.37 -21.59 1.69
N GLY A 64 16.82 -22.66 1.12
CA GLY A 64 16.21 -22.65 -0.22
C GLY A 64 17.17 -23.01 -1.34
N PHE A 65 18.49 -23.04 -1.08
CA PHE A 65 19.49 -23.41 -2.06
C PHE A 65 19.82 -24.90 -1.99
N ILE A 66 20.08 -25.50 -3.14
CA ILE A 66 20.68 -26.83 -3.23
C ILE A 66 22.19 -26.66 -3.25
N TRP A 67 22.85 -27.17 -2.22
CA TRP A 67 24.31 -27.24 -2.13
C TRP A 67 24.78 -28.62 -2.54
N GLN A 68 25.79 -28.67 -3.40
CA GLN A 68 26.43 -29.89 -3.86
C GLN A 68 27.94 -29.75 -3.68
N ALA A 69 28.56 -30.68 -2.97
CA ALA A 69 30.00 -30.76 -2.85
C ALA A 69 30.48 -32.00 -3.60
N GLU A 70 31.45 -31.82 -4.47
CA GLU A 70 32.10 -32.87 -5.24
C GLU A 70 33.58 -32.91 -4.84
N ALA A 71 34.09 -34.07 -4.46
CA ALA A 71 35.51 -34.25 -4.18
C ALA A 71 36.17 -35.17 -5.21
N ALA A 72 37.27 -34.68 -5.76
CA ALA A 72 38.20 -35.43 -6.58
C ALA A 72 39.55 -35.52 -5.86
N ILE A 73 39.99 -36.75 -5.63
CA ILE A 73 41.27 -37.02 -4.97
C ILE A 73 42.31 -37.27 -6.06
N THR A 74 43.40 -36.49 -6.04
CA THR A 74 44.59 -36.74 -6.85
C THR A 74 45.73 -37.24 -5.96
N ASN A 75 46.87 -37.58 -6.56
CA ASN A 75 48.01 -38.11 -5.80
C ASN A 75 48.45 -37.18 -4.67
N ASP A 76 48.44 -35.86 -4.91
CA ASP A 76 49.00 -34.86 -3.99
C ASP A 76 47.97 -33.87 -3.45
N LEU A 77 46.77 -33.80 -4.04
CA LEU A 77 45.76 -32.78 -3.73
C LEU A 77 44.36 -33.38 -3.61
N LEU A 78 43.59 -32.89 -2.64
CA LEU A 78 42.14 -33.03 -2.59
C LEU A 78 41.51 -31.77 -3.18
N ASN A 79 40.79 -31.92 -4.29
CA ASN A 79 40.01 -30.84 -4.90
C ASN A 79 38.55 -31.02 -4.53
N ILE A 80 37.96 -30.00 -3.90
CA ILE A 80 36.54 -29.95 -3.56
C ILE A 80 35.90 -28.84 -4.39
N ILE A 81 34.93 -29.20 -5.22
CA ILE A 81 34.09 -28.25 -5.94
C ILE A 81 32.78 -28.14 -5.17
N LEU A 82 32.51 -26.95 -4.64
CA LEU A 82 31.25 -26.64 -4.00
C LEU A 82 30.39 -25.84 -4.96
N THR A 83 29.23 -26.38 -5.31
CA THR A 83 28.27 -25.75 -6.20
C THR A 83 27.00 -25.39 -5.43
N CYS A 84 26.48 -24.18 -5.66
CA CYS A 84 25.24 -23.67 -5.12
C CYS A 84 24.24 -23.45 -6.26
N ASN A 85 23.07 -24.09 -6.15
CA ASN A 85 21.89 -23.88 -6.99
C ASN A 85 22.17 -24.05 -8.51
N ASP A 86 22.94 -25.08 -8.85
CA ASP A 86 23.36 -25.43 -10.22
C ASP A 86 22.20 -25.55 -11.21
N ASN A 87 21.05 -26.03 -10.75
CA ASN A 87 19.88 -26.32 -11.58
C ASN A 87 18.92 -25.13 -11.74
N VAL A 88 19.15 -23.99 -11.07
CA VAL A 88 18.25 -22.84 -11.14
C VAL A 88 18.75 -21.84 -12.17
N GLU A 89 18.05 -21.71 -13.30
CA GLU A 89 18.43 -20.79 -14.38
C GLU A 89 18.24 -19.30 -14.04
N CYS A 90 17.43 -19.02 -13.01
CA CYS A 90 17.10 -17.65 -12.60
C CYS A 90 18.35 -16.88 -12.14
N SER A 91 18.46 -15.61 -12.55
CA SER A 91 19.53 -14.67 -12.15
C SER A 91 19.31 -14.02 -10.80
N LEU A 92 18.09 -14.07 -10.29
CA LEU A 92 17.66 -13.34 -9.10
C LEU A 92 17.87 -14.21 -7.86
N TRP A 93 19.11 -14.59 -7.62
CA TRP A 93 19.56 -15.11 -6.34
C TRP A 93 21.05 -14.81 -6.14
N ARG A 94 21.41 -14.56 -4.90
CA ARG A 94 22.76 -14.32 -4.43
C ARG A 94 22.85 -14.73 -2.97
N CYS A 95 23.94 -15.37 -2.58
CA CYS A 95 24.25 -15.58 -1.18
C CYS A 95 25.75 -15.47 -0.96
N THR A 96 26.15 -14.91 0.17
CA THR A 96 27.53 -14.95 0.63
C THR A 96 27.66 -16.08 1.63
N ALA A 97 28.60 -16.98 1.41
CA ALA A 97 28.85 -18.11 2.30
C ALA A 97 30.29 -18.07 2.80
N MET A 98 30.44 -18.12 4.12
CA MET A 98 31.71 -18.43 4.75
C MET A 98 31.85 -19.94 4.85
N VAL A 99 32.67 -20.51 3.96
CA VAL A 99 32.93 -21.93 3.84
C VAL A 99 34.11 -22.31 4.74
N THR A 100 33.91 -23.26 5.64
CA THR A 100 34.97 -23.85 6.47
C THR A 100 35.06 -25.34 6.19
N ILE A 101 36.14 -25.78 5.54
CA ILE A 101 36.40 -27.20 5.27
C ILE A 101 37.35 -27.72 6.35
N ASN A 102 36.85 -28.65 7.15
CA ASN A 102 37.60 -29.35 8.17
C ASN A 102 37.90 -30.78 7.68
N THR A 103 39.18 -31.14 7.66
CA THR A 103 39.61 -32.52 7.49
C THR A 103 40.00 -33.07 8.86
N LYS A 104 39.65 -34.33 9.15
CA LYS A 104 40.12 -35.00 10.36
C LYS A 104 41.39 -35.80 10.04
N ASN A 105 42.25 -36.01 11.02
CA ASN A 105 43.29 -37.03 10.93
C ASN A 105 42.78 -38.37 11.49
N ALA A 106 43.60 -39.42 11.40
CA ALA A 106 43.33 -40.73 11.99
C ALA A 106 43.07 -40.66 13.51
N ASN A 107 43.58 -39.62 14.19
CA ASN A 107 43.40 -39.40 15.63
C ASN A 107 42.11 -38.60 15.94
N GLY A 108 41.33 -38.23 14.93
CA GLY A 108 40.09 -37.46 15.08
C GLY A 108 40.27 -35.96 15.35
N THR A 109 41.51 -35.44 15.39
CA THR A 109 41.77 -34.00 15.51
C THR A 109 41.72 -33.33 14.14
N ASN A 110 41.27 -32.08 14.08
CA ASN A 110 41.21 -31.31 12.83
C ASN A 110 42.63 -31.08 12.30
N ALA A 111 42.90 -31.59 11.09
CA ALA A 111 44.22 -31.60 10.48
C ALA A 111 44.46 -30.38 9.59
N ALA A 112 43.46 -30.03 8.78
CA ALA A 112 43.47 -28.83 7.95
C ALA A 112 42.12 -28.12 8.05
N VAL A 113 42.17 -26.79 8.17
CA VAL A 113 41.01 -25.90 8.18
C VAL A 113 41.18 -24.89 7.06
N CYS A 114 40.43 -25.05 5.97
CA CYS A 114 40.34 -24.04 4.92
C CYS A 114 39.10 -23.19 5.18
N LYS A 115 39.29 -21.88 5.44
CA LYS A 115 38.19 -20.94 5.69
C LYS A 115 38.20 -19.85 4.63
N VAL A 116 37.14 -19.77 3.83
CA VAL A 116 37.03 -18.85 2.69
C VAL A 116 35.62 -18.28 2.62
N VAL A 117 35.52 -16.98 2.38
CA VAL A 117 34.25 -16.32 2.07
C VAL A 117 34.08 -16.30 0.56
N ASN A 118 32.97 -16.80 0.05
CA ASN A 118 32.64 -16.72 -1.36
C ASN A 118 31.20 -16.26 -1.59
N THR A 119 30.98 -15.47 -2.65
CA THR A 119 29.65 -15.01 -3.06
C THR A 119 29.15 -15.87 -4.21
N PHE A 120 28.07 -16.60 -3.99
CA PHE A 120 27.42 -17.44 -4.98
C PHE A 120 26.26 -16.68 -5.63
N HIS A 121 26.19 -16.75 -6.96
CA HIS A 121 25.10 -16.18 -7.76
C HIS A 121 25.07 -16.87 -9.14
N LYS A 122 24.15 -16.48 -10.04
CA LYS A 122 24.02 -17.10 -11.37
C LYS A 122 25.34 -17.21 -12.16
N ASN A 123 26.19 -16.18 -12.12
CA ASN A 123 27.48 -16.15 -12.84
C ASN A 123 28.66 -16.77 -12.06
N ASN A 124 28.44 -17.17 -10.80
CA ASN A 124 29.46 -17.74 -9.92
C ASN A 124 28.79 -18.81 -9.05
N ARG A 125 28.48 -19.95 -9.66
CA ARG A 125 27.72 -21.03 -8.99
C ARG A 125 28.62 -21.97 -8.21
N SER A 126 29.91 -22.01 -8.52
CA SER A 126 30.84 -23.00 -7.99
C SER A 126 32.10 -22.35 -7.43
N ALA A 127 32.61 -22.89 -6.33
CA ALA A 127 33.89 -22.55 -5.74
C ALA A 127 34.76 -23.79 -5.66
N THR A 128 36.02 -23.69 -6.07
CA THR A 128 36.96 -24.81 -5.98
C THR A 128 37.93 -24.56 -4.82
N PHE A 129 38.09 -25.57 -3.98
CA PHE A 129 39.01 -25.58 -2.85
C PHE A 129 40.03 -26.69 -3.06
N THR A 130 41.30 -26.38 -2.91
CA THR A 130 42.39 -27.33 -3.07
C THR A 130 43.12 -27.48 -1.75
N ILE A 131 43.18 -28.70 -1.22
CA ILE A 131 43.81 -29.04 0.05
C ILE A 131 44.96 -30.02 -0.21
N PRO A 132 46.20 -29.75 0.26
CA PRO A 132 47.30 -30.69 0.13
C PRO A 132 47.02 -32.02 0.84
N ARG A 133 47.24 -33.14 0.14
CA ARG A 133 47.04 -34.49 0.68
C ARG A 133 47.95 -34.90 1.84
N PRO A 134 49.21 -34.46 2.01
CA PRO A 134 50.04 -34.93 3.13
C PRO A 134 49.44 -34.62 4.51
N GLU A 135 48.42 -33.76 4.57
CA GLU A 135 47.67 -33.39 5.77
C GLU A 135 46.45 -34.31 6.03
N MET A 136 46.18 -35.30 5.17
CA MET A 136 44.95 -36.09 5.20
C MET A 136 45.20 -37.56 5.55
N SER A 137 44.64 -37.98 6.69
CA SER A 137 44.56 -39.40 7.07
C SER A 137 43.12 -39.89 7.28
N ALA A 138 42.11 -39.02 7.22
CA ALA A 138 40.71 -39.43 7.37
C ALA A 138 39.98 -39.62 6.03
N SER A 139 38.98 -40.50 6.10
CA SER A 139 37.99 -40.80 5.07
C SER A 139 36.79 -39.85 5.07
N ALA A 140 36.78 -38.78 5.86
CA ALA A 140 35.65 -37.86 5.97
C ALA A 140 36.10 -36.39 5.96
N VAL A 141 35.40 -35.60 5.15
CA VAL A 141 35.54 -34.15 5.05
C VAL A 141 34.26 -33.52 5.58
N GLU A 142 34.38 -32.62 6.55
CA GLU A 142 33.28 -31.85 7.09
C GLU A 142 33.33 -30.44 6.51
N ILE A 143 32.29 -30.06 5.78
CA ILE A 143 32.19 -28.72 5.19
C ILE A 143 31.11 -27.94 5.93
N LYS A 144 31.50 -26.91 6.67
CA LYS A 144 30.58 -25.98 7.33
C LYS A 144 30.38 -24.74 6.49
N PHE A 145 29.15 -24.23 6.48
CA PHE A 145 28.83 -22.98 5.80
C PHE A 145 28.03 -22.08 6.73
N GLU A 146 28.46 -20.83 6.84
CA GLU A 146 27.70 -19.75 7.47
C GLU A 146 27.23 -18.79 6.37
N LEU A 147 25.92 -18.62 6.23
CA LEU A 147 25.34 -17.77 5.18
C LEU A 147 25.06 -16.36 5.68
N SER A 148 25.37 -15.38 4.83
CA SER A 148 25.05 -13.96 4.95
C SER A 148 24.60 -13.40 3.59
N ASP A 149 24.01 -12.21 3.57
CA ASP A 149 23.57 -11.52 2.34
C ASP A 149 22.73 -12.43 1.41
N VAL A 150 21.77 -13.15 1.99
CA VAL A 150 20.94 -14.11 1.25
C VAL A 150 19.81 -13.37 0.57
N SER A 151 19.85 -13.33 -0.76
CA SER A 151 18.76 -12.86 -1.60
C SER A 151 18.40 -13.91 -2.64
N GLY A 152 17.12 -13.97 -3.00
CA GLY A 152 16.66 -14.74 -4.14
C GLY A 152 15.30 -15.36 -3.97
N TYR A 153 14.94 -16.20 -4.94
CA TYR A 153 13.67 -16.90 -4.93
C TYR A 153 13.70 -18.07 -3.93
N ARG A 154 12.81 -18.02 -2.94
CA ARG A 154 12.55 -19.18 -2.09
C ARG A 154 11.43 -20.01 -2.69
N ASP A 155 11.57 -21.32 -2.52
CA ASP A 155 10.51 -22.28 -2.78
C ASP A 155 9.30 -21.90 -1.90
N PRO A 156 8.12 -21.60 -2.48
CA PRO A 156 6.94 -21.24 -1.70
C PRO A 156 6.61 -22.28 -0.64
N LEU A 157 6.95 -23.55 -0.88
CA LEU A 157 6.73 -24.65 0.06
C LEU A 157 7.54 -24.51 1.36
N MET A 158 8.62 -23.74 1.38
CA MET A 158 9.39 -23.46 2.61
C MET A 158 8.62 -22.59 3.61
N PHE A 159 7.50 -22.00 3.20
CA PHE A 159 6.68 -21.16 4.05
C PHE A 159 5.30 -21.77 4.33
N VAL A 160 5.11 -23.06 4.01
CA VAL A 160 3.92 -23.78 4.47
C VAL A 160 3.97 -23.78 5.99
N THR A 161 3.15 -22.92 6.57
CA THR A 161 3.09 -22.70 8.00
C THR A 161 1.97 -23.56 8.54
N ASP A 162 2.30 -24.45 9.47
CA ASP A 162 1.29 -25.20 10.22
C ASP A 162 0.71 -24.29 11.30
N PHE A 163 -0.37 -23.56 10.95
CA PHE A 163 -1.04 -22.65 11.87
C PHE A 163 -1.72 -23.36 13.06
N SER A 164 -1.80 -24.70 13.06
CA SER A 164 -2.37 -25.45 14.19
C SER A 164 -1.43 -25.54 15.38
N LYS A 165 -0.15 -25.19 15.20
CA LYS A 165 0.88 -25.25 16.24
C LYS A 165 1.59 -23.90 16.37
N PRO A 166 2.03 -23.53 17.58
CA PRO A 166 2.86 -22.35 17.75
C PRO A 166 4.17 -22.54 16.98
N SER A 167 4.61 -21.50 16.29
CA SER A 167 5.88 -21.44 15.59
C SER A 167 6.78 -20.39 16.21
N ALA A 168 8.07 -20.38 15.85
CA ALA A 168 8.99 -19.34 16.29
C ALA A 168 8.58 -17.93 15.81
N PHE A 169 7.64 -17.83 14.86
CA PHE A 169 7.17 -16.57 14.29
C PHE A 169 5.77 -16.18 14.77
N SER A 170 5.04 -17.05 15.47
CA SER A 170 3.70 -16.72 15.97
C SER A 170 3.78 -16.00 17.32
N ASP A 171 3.09 -14.87 17.42
CA ASP A 171 2.97 -14.04 18.62
C ASP A 171 1.50 -13.89 19.08
N LEU A 172 0.54 -14.40 18.30
CA LEU A 172 -0.89 -14.35 18.63
C LEU A 172 -1.54 -15.72 18.44
N CYS A 173 -2.39 -16.10 19.40
CA CYS A 173 -3.27 -17.27 19.30
C CYS A 173 -4.71 -16.80 19.07
N ILE A 174 -5.28 -17.18 17.94
CA ILE A 174 -6.67 -16.90 17.58
C ILE A 174 -7.54 -18.13 17.86
N GLY A 175 -8.61 -17.95 18.63
CA GLY A 175 -9.68 -18.94 18.83
C GLY A 175 -10.95 -18.56 18.08
N PHE A 176 -11.89 -19.49 17.96
CA PHE A 176 -13.18 -19.29 17.30
C PHE A 176 -14.31 -19.61 18.28
N GLU A 177 -15.43 -18.90 18.18
CA GLU A 177 -16.55 -19.07 19.13
C GLU A 177 -17.21 -20.44 19.01
N ASP A 178 -17.40 -20.92 17.78
CA ASP A 178 -18.08 -22.19 17.49
C ASP A 178 -17.15 -23.41 17.55
N ASP A 179 -15.84 -23.22 17.70
CA ASP A 179 -14.84 -24.28 17.60
C ASP A 179 -13.65 -24.07 18.54
N ASN A 180 -13.25 -25.13 19.24
CA ASN A 180 -12.05 -25.15 20.09
C ASN A 180 -10.74 -25.12 19.27
N THR A 181 -10.81 -25.02 17.95
CA THR A 181 -9.65 -24.83 17.08
C THR A 181 -8.90 -23.54 17.44
N ARG A 182 -7.59 -23.68 17.62
CA ARG A 182 -6.65 -22.57 17.84
C ARG A 182 -5.75 -22.41 16.64
N ILE A 183 -5.55 -21.17 16.20
CA ILE A 183 -4.72 -20.81 15.06
C ILE A 183 -3.65 -19.83 15.53
N TYR A 184 -2.38 -20.17 15.32
CA TYR A 184 -1.23 -19.38 15.76
C TYR A 184 -0.68 -18.54 14.60
N VAL A 185 -0.72 -17.22 14.74
CA VAL A 185 -0.39 -16.26 13.66
C VAL A 185 0.61 -15.21 14.13
N ASN A 186 1.15 -14.44 13.18
CA ASN A 186 1.99 -13.28 13.44
C ASN A 186 1.16 -11.97 13.29
N THR A 187 1.08 -11.15 14.35
CA THR A 187 0.31 -9.90 14.38
C THR A 187 0.80 -8.90 13.34
N GLN A 188 2.12 -8.76 13.18
CA GLN A 188 2.72 -7.81 12.24
C GLN A 188 2.39 -8.19 10.80
N TYR A 189 2.50 -9.48 10.47
CA TYR A 189 2.19 -9.98 9.14
C TYR A 189 0.70 -9.80 8.81
N LEU A 190 -0.20 -10.14 9.73
CA LEU A 190 -1.64 -9.85 9.54
C LEU A 190 -1.90 -8.35 9.31
N SER A 191 -1.23 -7.48 10.08
CA SER A 191 -1.38 -6.02 9.95
C SER A 191 -0.91 -5.50 8.60
N ILE A 192 0.13 -6.09 8.01
CA ILE A 192 0.62 -5.71 6.67
C ILE A 192 -0.45 -5.99 5.60
N HIS A 193 -1.17 -7.10 5.74
CA HIS A 193 -2.15 -7.55 4.74
C HIS A 193 -3.58 -7.05 5.00
N SER A 194 -3.89 -6.62 6.22
CA SER A 194 -5.22 -6.20 6.67
C SER A 194 -5.13 -4.91 7.49
N GLN A 195 -5.74 -3.85 6.96
CA GLN A 195 -5.87 -2.59 7.70
C GLN A 195 -6.72 -2.77 8.95
N LYS A 196 -7.75 -3.63 8.91
CA LYS A 196 -8.59 -3.92 10.08
C LYS A 196 -7.79 -4.55 11.21
N PHE A 197 -6.97 -5.56 10.92
CA PHE A 197 -6.09 -6.15 11.93
C PHE A 197 -5.04 -5.15 12.43
N ALA A 198 -4.49 -4.30 11.55
CA ALA A 198 -3.56 -3.26 11.96
C ALA A 198 -4.18 -2.28 12.98
N HIS A 199 -5.40 -1.80 12.72
CA HIS A 199 -6.13 -0.92 13.63
C HIS A 199 -6.48 -1.63 14.94
N LEU A 200 -6.97 -2.85 14.86
CA LEU A 200 -7.34 -3.68 16.01
C LEU A 200 -6.14 -3.91 16.94
N PHE A 201 -5.01 -4.34 16.40
CA PHE A 201 -3.81 -4.58 17.22
C PHE A 201 -3.16 -3.29 17.73
N ALA A 202 -3.36 -2.16 17.03
CA ALA A 202 -2.96 -0.86 17.56
C ALA A 202 -3.81 -0.48 18.79
N GLN A 203 -5.12 -0.69 18.76
CA GLN A 203 -6.01 -0.43 19.90
C GLN A 203 -5.66 -1.30 21.10
N LEU A 204 -5.43 -2.60 20.88
CA LEU A 204 -5.07 -3.53 21.96
C LEU A 204 -3.79 -3.13 22.70
N ARG A 205 -2.77 -2.63 21.98
CA ARG A 205 -1.54 -2.13 22.61
C ARG A 205 -1.81 -0.89 23.47
N ASN A 206 -2.65 0.02 22.98
CA ASN A 206 -3.00 1.23 23.71
C ASN A 206 -3.80 0.92 24.99
N ASP A 207 -4.65 -0.10 24.98
CA ASP A 207 -5.42 -0.50 26.17
C ASP A 207 -4.54 -1.18 27.22
N GLN A 208 -3.55 -1.99 26.80
CA GLN A 208 -2.56 -2.57 27.72
C GLN A 208 -1.69 -1.50 28.39
N GLU A 209 -1.36 -0.41 27.71
CA GLU A 209 -0.55 0.67 28.28
C GLU A 209 -1.32 1.49 29.35
N LYS A 210 -2.65 1.60 29.22
CA LYS A 210 -3.48 2.33 30.19
C LYS A 210 -3.58 1.63 31.55
N ASP A 211 -3.66 0.30 31.56
CA ASP A 211 -3.76 -0.46 32.81
C ASP A 211 -2.48 -0.40 33.65
N VAL A 212 -1.31 -0.25 33.01
CA VAL A 212 -0.02 -0.15 33.73
C VAL A 212 0.11 1.18 34.47
N HIS A 213 -0.49 2.27 33.97
CA HIS A 213 -0.38 3.59 34.59
C HIS A 213 -1.39 3.88 35.72
N ASN A 214 -2.44 3.08 35.86
CA ASN A 214 -3.43 3.24 36.94
C ASN A 214 -3.10 2.45 38.22
N THR A 215 -1.95 1.76 38.26
CA THR A 215 -1.46 1.18 39.51
C THR A 215 -0.68 2.26 40.26
N GLU A 216 -1.40 3.15 40.96
CA GLU A 216 -0.77 4.08 41.90
C GLU A 216 0.15 3.30 42.85
N PRO A 217 1.41 3.74 43.05
CA PRO A 217 2.28 3.11 44.03
C PRO A 217 1.70 3.37 45.42
N HIS A 218 0.97 2.40 45.96
CA HIS A 218 0.63 2.34 47.38
C HIS A 218 1.94 2.32 48.17
N SER A 219 2.33 3.50 48.65
CA SER A 219 3.47 3.75 49.52
C SER A 219 3.03 3.57 50.96
N ASP A 220 2.75 2.32 51.33
CA ASP A 220 2.63 1.90 52.72
C ASP A 220 3.73 0.88 53.02
N ILE A 221 4.98 1.35 53.07
CA ILE A 221 6.07 0.65 53.78
C ILE A 221 6.64 1.66 54.77
N GLU A 222 6.21 1.49 56.01
CA GLU A 222 6.78 2.13 57.18
C GLU A 222 8.28 1.80 57.31
N ASP A 223 9.02 2.85 57.67
CA ASP A 223 10.34 2.90 58.27
C ASP A 223 10.85 1.60 58.91
N ASN A 224 12.04 1.17 58.47
CA ASN A 224 13.24 1.05 59.32
C ASN A 224 14.31 0.18 58.63
N SER A 225 15.34 0.81 58.07
CA SER A 225 16.71 0.29 58.22
C SER A 225 17.74 1.31 57.74
N ASP A 226 18.52 1.80 58.71
CA ASP A 226 19.84 2.38 58.56
C ASP A 226 20.70 1.56 57.58
N PHE A 227 21.12 2.16 56.49
CA PHE A 227 22.35 1.77 55.81
C PHE A 227 23.00 2.98 55.13
N ASP A 228 23.91 3.60 55.88
CA ASP A 228 24.88 4.59 55.39
C ASP A 228 25.81 3.95 54.36
N VAL A 229 25.73 4.38 53.10
CA VAL A 229 26.82 4.21 52.13
C VAL A 229 27.06 5.51 51.38
N LEU A 230 28.28 6.00 51.58
CA LEU A 230 28.88 7.25 51.13
C LEU A 230 28.62 7.60 49.65
N SER A 231 27.92 8.71 49.44
CA SER A 231 27.91 9.44 48.17
C SER A 231 29.20 10.24 48.01
N VAL A 232 29.99 9.88 47.00
CA VAL A 232 31.08 10.70 46.48
C VAL A 232 30.49 11.72 45.51
N GLY A 233 30.63 12.99 45.85
CA GLY A 233 30.15 14.11 45.04
C GLY A 233 31.00 14.35 43.79
N SER A 234 30.33 14.78 42.72
CA SER A 234 30.94 15.57 41.67
C SER A 234 30.03 16.73 41.31
N ASP A 235 30.38 17.90 41.84
CA ASP A 235 29.90 19.22 41.45
C ASP A 235 30.28 19.51 39.99
N ILE A 236 29.31 19.78 39.11
CA ILE A 236 29.47 20.76 38.01
C ILE A 236 28.13 21.46 37.77
N THR A 237 28.10 22.71 38.23
CA THR A 237 27.35 23.92 37.81
C THR A 237 26.23 23.82 36.77
N ALA A 238 25.08 24.35 37.19
CA ALA A 238 23.93 24.72 36.39
C ALA A 238 24.19 25.89 35.41
N THR A 239 23.60 25.78 34.22
CA THR A 239 23.16 26.93 33.43
C THR A 239 21.75 26.67 32.91
N ASN A 240 20.83 27.53 33.35
CA ASN A 240 19.43 27.63 32.96
C ASN A 240 19.24 27.67 31.43
N VAL A 241 18.38 26.81 30.89
CA VAL A 241 17.61 27.09 29.66
C VAL A 241 16.22 26.47 29.80
N MET A 242 15.26 27.40 29.87
CA MET A 242 13.81 27.37 29.62
C MET A 242 13.12 26.05 29.26
N ASP A 243 12.07 25.76 30.04
CA ASP A 243 11.01 24.81 29.77
C ASP A 243 10.29 25.11 28.44
N GLU A 244 10.29 24.15 27.52
CA GLU A 244 9.39 24.11 26.36
C GLU A 244 8.51 22.86 26.50
N GLU A 245 7.39 23.06 27.19
CA GLU A 245 6.33 22.07 27.39
C GLU A 245 5.55 21.91 26.08
N ALA A 246 5.99 20.99 25.22
CA ALA A 246 5.33 20.67 23.97
C ALA A 246 4.09 19.80 24.22
N LEU A 247 2.96 20.49 24.32
CA LEU A 247 1.60 19.96 24.28
C LEU A 247 1.39 19.12 22.99
N SER A 248 1.45 17.79 23.10
CA SER A 248 1.11 16.84 22.03
C SER A 248 -0.41 16.83 21.80
N LYS A 249 -0.90 17.85 21.11
CA LYS A 249 -2.28 17.90 20.62
C LYS A 249 -2.35 17.09 19.31
N GLU A 250 -2.84 15.86 19.41
CA GLU A 250 -3.09 15.01 18.24
C GLU A 250 -3.98 15.72 17.22
N MET A 251 -3.53 15.78 15.96
CA MET A 251 -4.37 16.22 14.84
C MET A 251 -5.35 15.09 14.48
N PRO A 252 -6.67 15.36 14.37
CA PRO A 252 -7.61 14.39 13.87
C PRO A 252 -7.33 14.12 12.38
N LEU A 253 -7.05 12.86 12.06
CA LEU A 253 -6.94 12.38 10.67
C LEU A 253 -8.34 12.35 10.04
N ASP A 254 -8.48 13.11 8.95
CA ASP A 254 -9.72 13.40 8.23
C ASP A 254 -10.25 12.18 7.43
N GLY A 255 -11.24 11.49 8.01
CA GLY A 255 -12.60 11.38 7.47
C GLY A 255 -12.94 10.83 6.07
N ARG A 256 -12.00 10.42 5.19
CA ARG A 256 -12.37 10.06 3.79
C ARG A 256 -12.18 8.61 3.33
N PHE A 257 -11.64 7.73 4.17
CA PHE A 257 -11.87 6.29 4.05
C PHE A 257 -12.74 5.82 5.21
N SER A 258 -13.95 6.37 5.29
CA SER A 258 -14.99 5.71 6.07
C SER A 258 -15.35 4.43 5.32
N PHE A 259 -14.62 3.33 5.59
CA PHE A 259 -15.31 2.06 5.69
C PHE A 259 -16.56 2.36 6.52
N GLN A 260 -17.74 2.03 5.99
CA GLN A 260 -18.94 2.10 6.81
C GLN A 260 -18.56 1.39 8.11
N ARG A 261 -18.47 2.14 9.22
CA ARG A 261 -18.52 1.56 10.55
C ARG A 261 -19.86 0.86 10.52
N GLY A 262 -19.86 -0.42 10.16
CA GLY A 262 -20.95 -1.28 10.60
C GLY A 262 -20.95 -1.12 12.10
N ASP A 263 -22.12 -0.85 12.68
CA ASP A 263 -22.39 -0.81 14.11
C ASP A 263 -22.15 -2.17 14.79
N ASP A 264 -21.18 -2.97 14.33
CA ASP A 264 -20.76 -4.26 14.89
C ASP A 264 -19.76 -4.02 16.02
N ASP A 265 -20.26 -3.44 17.11
CA ASP A 265 -19.52 -3.34 18.36
C ASP A 265 -19.18 -4.75 18.87
N SER A 266 -17.88 -5.07 18.86
CA SER A 266 -17.23 -6.28 19.40
C SER A 266 -17.23 -7.56 18.53
N GLU A 267 -16.75 -7.45 17.29
CA GLU A 267 -16.38 -8.62 16.46
C GLU A 267 -15.28 -9.51 17.08
N PHE A 268 -14.59 -8.99 18.11
CA PHE A 268 -13.46 -9.64 18.77
C PHE A 268 -13.58 -9.57 20.29
N THR A 269 -13.17 -10.63 20.97
CA THR A 269 -13.03 -10.67 22.43
C THR A 269 -11.72 -11.32 22.83
N ILE A 270 -11.08 -10.84 23.88
CA ILE A 270 -9.91 -11.49 24.47
C ILE A 270 -10.38 -12.28 25.69
N ASN A 271 -10.11 -13.58 25.69
CA ASN A 271 -10.36 -14.42 26.86
C ASN A 271 -9.27 -14.20 27.91
N ASP A 272 -9.56 -14.53 29.17
CA ASP A 272 -8.61 -14.42 30.30
C ASP A 272 -7.26 -15.15 30.05
N ASP A 273 -7.27 -16.17 29.19
CA ASP A 273 -6.08 -16.91 28.75
C ASP A 273 -5.19 -16.14 27.74
N GLY A 274 -5.54 -14.90 27.39
CA GLY A 274 -4.88 -14.12 26.35
C GLY A 274 -5.17 -14.60 24.93
N VAL A 275 -6.16 -15.47 24.74
CA VAL A 275 -6.59 -15.98 23.42
C VAL A 275 -7.55 -14.99 22.77
N PHE A 276 -7.28 -14.67 21.50
CA PHE A 276 -8.06 -13.73 20.72
C PHE A 276 -9.21 -14.46 20.00
N VAL A 277 -10.46 -14.27 20.45
CA VAL A 277 -11.62 -14.99 19.91
C VAL A 277 -12.29 -14.22 18.79
N LEU A 278 -12.42 -14.87 17.63
CA LEU A 278 -13.18 -14.39 16.48
C LEU A 278 -14.62 -14.90 16.56
N LYS A 279 -15.58 -13.96 16.63
CA LYS A 279 -17.02 -14.28 16.56
C LYS A 279 -17.46 -14.53 15.12
N ASN A 280 -18.47 -15.37 14.91
CA ASN A 280 -19.10 -15.60 13.59
C ASN A 280 -18.16 -16.02 12.44
N ALA A 281 -16.95 -16.49 12.73
CA ALA A 281 -15.97 -16.90 11.70
C ALA A 281 -15.69 -18.39 11.84
N ASN A 282 -15.68 -19.12 10.72
CA ASN A 282 -15.30 -20.53 10.73
C ASN A 282 -13.77 -20.65 10.62
N ALA A 283 -13.18 -21.49 11.48
CA ALA A 283 -11.73 -21.71 11.50
C ALA A 283 -11.16 -22.16 10.14
N LYS A 284 -11.88 -23.01 9.41
CA LYS A 284 -11.49 -23.50 8.08
C LYS A 284 -11.52 -22.38 7.03
N GLU A 285 -12.55 -21.54 7.04
CA GLU A 285 -12.64 -20.37 6.15
C GLU A 285 -11.50 -19.37 6.44
N PHE A 286 -11.17 -19.18 7.72
CA PHE A 286 -10.08 -18.29 8.11
C PHE A 286 -8.72 -18.86 7.73
N LEU A 287 -8.52 -20.17 7.88
CA LEU A 287 -7.30 -20.84 7.43
C LEU A 287 -7.11 -20.71 5.91
N MET A 288 -8.20 -20.74 5.12
CA MET A 288 -8.12 -20.44 3.69
C MET A 288 -7.63 -19.02 3.40
N LEU A 289 -8.12 -18.02 4.15
CA LEU A 289 -7.59 -16.66 4.06
C LEU A 289 -6.11 -16.61 4.42
N LEU A 290 -5.70 -17.26 5.52
CA LEU A 290 -4.31 -17.31 5.95
C LEU A 290 -3.41 -17.93 4.88
N ASN A 291 -3.81 -19.05 4.29
CA ASN A 291 -3.06 -19.69 3.20
C ASN A 291 -3.03 -18.87 1.90
N ALA A 292 -3.92 -17.88 1.76
CA ALA A 292 -3.92 -16.94 0.65
C ALA A 292 -3.00 -15.73 0.89
N ILE A 293 -2.75 -15.34 2.16
CA ILE A 293 -1.87 -14.22 2.51
C ILE A 293 -0.44 -14.66 2.90
N TYR A 294 -0.29 -15.73 3.70
CA TYR A 294 0.98 -16.22 4.24
C TYR A 294 1.63 -17.21 3.28
N PRO A 295 2.80 -16.82 2.79
CA PRO A 295 3.09 -16.59 1.38
C PRO A 295 1.98 -17.06 0.43
N PRO A 296 1.55 -16.25 -0.55
CA PRO A 296 0.38 -16.55 -1.37
C PRO A 296 0.64 -17.75 -2.30
N ILE A 297 0.54 -18.96 -1.75
CA ILE A 297 0.70 -20.24 -2.43
C ILE A 297 -0.67 -20.67 -2.97
N THR A 298 -1.74 -20.33 -2.24
CA THR A 298 -3.09 -20.72 -2.63
C THR A 298 -3.57 -19.84 -3.78
N ASP A 299 -3.74 -20.46 -4.94
CA ASP A 299 -4.39 -19.83 -6.08
C ASP A 299 -5.90 -19.70 -5.83
N VAL A 300 -6.50 -18.67 -6.43
CA VAL A 300 -7.96 -18.52 -6.43
C VAL A 300 -8.54 -19.55 -7.41
N THR A 301 -9.44 -20.39 -6.92
CA THR A 301 -10.12 -21.44 -7.65
C THR A 301 -11.64 -21.30 -7.50
N LYS A 302 -12.38 -22.05 -8.32
CA LYS A 302 -13.84 -22.12 -8.26
C LYS A 302 -14.37 -22.40 -6.84
N GLU A 303 -13.71 -23.31 -6.12
CA GLU A 303 -14.17 -23.79 -4.83
C GLU A 303 -13.90 -22.80 -3.69
N ASN A 304 -12.90 -21.91 -3.87
CA ASN A 304 -12.46 -21.02 -2.81
C ASN A 304 -12.84 -19.55 -3.02
N VAL A 305 -13.19 -19.11 -4.23
CA VAL A 305 -13.35 -17.68 -4.57
C VAL A 305 -14.40 -16.99 -3.69
N LEU A 306 -15.56 -17.62 -3.46
CA LEU A 306 -16.64 -17.04 -2.65
C LEU A 306 -16.25 -16.92 -1.17
N THR A 307 -15.64 -17.97 -0.63
CA THR A 307 -15.15 -17.99 0.76
C THR A 307 -14.04 -16.96 0.96
N LEU A 308 -13.11 -16.86 0.01
CA LEU A 308 -12.05 -15.86 0.04
C LEU A 308 -12.61 -14.44 -0.05
N LEU A 309 -13.55 -14.16 -0.96
CA LEU A 309 -14.20 -12.84 -1.05
C LEU A 309 -14.85 -12.44 0.26
N LYS A 310 -15.67 -13.33 0.84
CA LYS A 310 -16.33 -13.13 2.14
C LYS A 310 -15.31 -12.79 3.23
N MET A 311 -14.27 -13.61 3.37
CA MET A 311 -13.26 -13.43 4.42
C MET A 311 -12.36 -12.21 4.17
N CYS A 312 -11.95 -11.95 2.93
CA CYS A 312 -11.11 -10.80 2.59
C CYS A 312 -11.85 -9.49 2.78
N TYR A 313 -13.13 -9.41 2.39
CA TYR A 313 -13.94 -8.23 2.63
C TYR A 313 -14.15 -7.99 4.12
N ARG A 314 -14.49 -9.07 4.84
CA ARG A 314 -14.67 -9.03 6.29
C ARG A 314 -13.43 -8.52 7.01
N PHE A 315 -12.25 -9.03 6.68
CA PHE A 315 -10.99 -8.64 7.32
C PHE A 315 -10.23 -7.52 6.59
N GLY A 316 -10.81 -6.89 5.56
CA GLY A 316 -10.16 -5.78 4.84
C GLY A 316 -8.83 -6.14 4.16
N VAL A 317 -8.78 -7.29 3.48
CA VAL A 317 -7.61 -7.81 2.74
C VAL A 317 -7.75 -7.52 1.24
N GLU A 318 -7.57 -6.26 0.87
CA GLU A 318 -7.92 -5.71 -0.46
C GLU A 318 -7.19 -6.39 -1.63
N HIS A 319 -5.89 -6.63 -1.50
CA HIS A 319 -5.09 -7.24 -2.57
C HIS A 319 -5.53 -8.68 -2.95
N ILE A 320 -6.19 -9.41 -2.05
CA ILE A 320 -6.78 -10.72 -2.38
C ILE A 320 -8.16 -10.56 -3.02
N ILE A 321 -8.95 -9.53 -2.64
CA ILE A 321 -10.18 -9.16 -3.35
C ILE A 321 -9.86 -8.88 -4.82
N MET A 322 -8.80 -8.11 -5.09
CA MET A 322 -8.34 -7.85 -6.47
C MET A 322 -7.97 -9.13 -7.23
N LYS A 323 -7.38 -10.14 -6.56
CA LYS A 323 -7.10 -11.44 -7.20
C LYS A 323 -8.37 -12.22 -7.49
N CYS A 324 -9.35 -12.17 -6.59
CA CYS A 324 -10.66 -12.78 -6.82
C CYS A 324 -11.40 -12.09 -7.97
N GLU A 325 -11.34 -10.76 -8.04
CA GLU A 325 -11.86 -9.96 -9.16
C GLU A 325 -11.24 -10.40 -10.49
N GLN A 326 -9.91 -10.54 -10.55
CA GLN A 326 -9.22 -11.03 -11.74
C GLN A 326 -9.66 -12.44 -12.13
N TYR A 327 -9.85 -13.35 -11.17
CA TYR A 327 -10.35 -14.70 -11.44
C TYR A 327 -11.76 -14.68 -12.04
N LEU A 328 -12.65 -13.86 -11.49
CA LEU A 328 -14.02 -13.71 -12.00
C LEU A 328 -14.07 -13.12 -13.42
N MET A 329 -13.09 -12.28 -13.79
CA MET A 329 -12.95 -11.76 -15.14
C MET A 329 -12.34 -12.76 -16.13
N CYS A 330 -11.71 -13.85 -15.67
CA CYS A 330 -11.14 -14.89 -16.55
C CYS A 330 -12.22 -15.79 -17.17
N GLU A 331 -11.89 -16.49 -18.27
CA GLU A 331 -12.82 -17.41 -18.96
C GLU A 331 -13.45 -18.45 -18.03
N GLU A 332 -12.66 -19.01 -17.10
CA GLU A 332 -13.16 -19.97 -16.11
C GLU A 332 -14.22 -19.32 -15.19
N GLY A 333 -13.98 -18.12 -14.69
CA GLY A 333 -14.95 -17.37 -13.88
C GLY A 333 -16.21 -17.02 -14.67
N GLN A 334 -16.06 -16.59 -15.93
CA GLN A 334 -17.16 -16.25 -16.83
C GLN A 334 -18.05 -17.44 -17.22
N GLN A 335 -17.54 -18.66 -17.16
CA GLN A 335 -18.34 -19.87 -17.38
C GLN A 335 -19.13 -20.30 -16.15
N LEU A 336 -18.69 -19.89 -14.96
CA LEU A 336 -19.24 -20.35 -13.69
C LEU A 336 -20.30 -19.42 -13.12
N PHE A 337 -20.13 -18.11 -13.32
CA PHE A 337 -21.01 -17.09 -12.79
C PHE A 337 -21.72 -16.38 -13.93
N ASP A 338 -23.04 -16.22 -13.80
CA ASP A 338 -23.80 -15.44 -14.76
C ASP A 338 -23.61 -13.93 -14.58
N CYS A 339 -24.15 -13.14 -15.51
CA CYS A 339 -24.04 -11.68 -15.46
C CYS A 339 -24.65 -11.08 -14.18
N PHE A 340 -25.72 -11.68 -13.66
CA PHE A 340 -26.40 -11.22 -12.45
C PHE A 340 -25.52 -11.46 -11.21
N GLU A 341 -25.02 -12.68 -11.04
CA GLU A 341 -24.14 -13.08 -9.93
C GLU A 341 -22.84 -12.27 -9.93
N MET A 342 -22.23 -12.05 -11.10
CA MET A 342 -21.06 -11.19 -11.22
C MET A 342 -21.34 -9.75 -10.80
N LEU A 343 -22.51 -9.21 -11.17
CA LEU A 343 -22.89 -7.86 -10.78
C LEU A 343 -23.17 -7.75 -9.28
N GLU A 344 -23.83 -8.76 -8.71
CA GLU A 344 -24.09 -8.84 -7.28
C GLU A 344 -22.78 -8.90 -6.49
N LEU A 345 -21.88 -9.83 -6.83
CA LEU A 345 -20.58 -9.96 -6.19
C LEU A 345 -19.75 -8.68 -6.34
N SER A 346 -19.69 -8.11 -7.54
CA SER A 346 -18.91 -6.89 -7.78
C SER A 346 -19.44 -5.69 -7.02
N THR A 347 -20.75 -5.58 -6.85
CA THR A 347 -21.36 -4.52 -6.06
C THR A 347 -21.14 -4.76 -4.56
N MET A 348 -21.41 -5.97 -4.07
CA MET A 348 -21.26 -6.34 -2.65
C MET A 348 -19.83 -6.15 -2.15
N TYR A 349 -18.85 -6.57 -2.93
CA TYR A 349 -17.43 -6.53 -2.57
C TYR A 349 -16.67 -5.34 -3.16
N ARG A 350 -17.37 -4.38 -3.78
CA ARG A 350 -16.80 -3.14 -4.36
C ARG A 350 -15.70 -3.39 -5.40
N MET A 351 -15.89 -4.37 -6.26
CA MET A 351 -14.97 -4.75 -7.35
C MET A 351 -15.27 -3.93 -8.61
N ALA A 352 -14.66 -2.75 -8.72
CA ALA A 352 -14.98 -1.78 -9.76
C ALA A 352 -14.66 -2.26 -11.19
N ALA A 353 -13.59 -3.03 -11.40
CA ALA A 353 -13.21 -3.52 -12.71
C ALA A 353 -14.18 -4.60 -13.19
N LEU A 354 -14.54 -5.54 -12.32
CA LEU A 354 -15.55 -6.57 -12.62
C LEU A 354 -16.93 -5.94 -12.84
N GLN A 355 -17.32 -4.96 -12.03
CA GLN A 355 -18.61 -4.26 -12.22
C GLN A 355 -18.64 -3.58 -13.60
N THR A 356 -17.57 -2.86 -13.96
CA THR A 356 -17.46 -2.17 -15.25
C THR A 356 -17.52 -3.16 -16.42
N GLU A 357 -16.76 -4.26 -16.35
CA GLU A 357 -16.79 -5.29 -17.39
C GLU A 357 -18.18 -5.93 -17.50
N THR A 358 -18.82 -6.25 -16.39
CA THR A 358 -20.15 -6.86 -16.35
C THR A 358 -21.21 -5.93 -16.95
N LEU A 359 -21.22 -4.65 -16.57
CA LEU A 359 -22.13 -3.65 -17.13
C LEU A 359 -21.87 -3.37 -18.62
N SER A 360 -20.64 -3.55 -19.09
CA SER A 360 -20.30 -3.42 -20.53
C SER A 360 -20.93 -4.52 -21.39
N LYS A 361 -21.25 -5.69 -20.81
CA LYS A 361 -21.94 -6.79 -21.49
C LYS A 361 -23.42 -6.47 -21.73
N LEU A 362 -24.02 -5.60 -20.91
CA LEU A 362 -25.39 -5.10 -21.05
C LEU A 362 -25.42 -3.93 -22.04
N ARG A 363 -25.47 -4.25 -23.34
CA ARG A 363 -25.31 -3.26 -24.42
C ARG A 363 -26.57 -2.45 -24.69
N THR A 364 -27.75 -3.07 -24.53
CA THR A 364 -29.04 -2.46 -24.85
C THR A 364 -29.85 -2.16 -23.59
N ALA A 365 -30.80 -1.23 -23.69
CA ALA A 365 -31.75 -0.98 -22.60
C ALA A 365 -32.61 -2.22 -22.27
N ASN A 366 -32.87 -3.09 -23.26
CA ASN A 366 -33.60 -4.33 -23.07
C ASN A 366 -32.82 -5.34 -22.22
N ASP A 367 -31.51 -5.46 -22.42
CA ASP A 367 -30.65 -6.33 -21.60
C ASP A 367 -30.72 -5.94 -20.12
N VAL A 368 -30.72 -4.63 -19.85
CA VAL A 368 -30.81 -4.10 -18.48
C VAL A 368 -32.20 -4.33 -17.88
N ARG A 369 -33.28 -4.16 -18.67
CA ARG A 369 -34.65 -4.47 -18.23
C ARG A 369 -34.81 -5.95 -17.88
N ASN A 370 -34.34 -6.85 -18.74
CA ASN A 370 -34.38 -8.29 -18.49
C ASN A 370 -33.69 -8.65 -17.17
N LEU A 371 -32.57 -7.98 -16.85
CA LEU A 371 -31.85 -8.20 -15.60
C LEU A 371 -32.58 -7.59 -14.39
N LEU A 372 -33.25 -6.45 -14.54
CA LEU A 372 -34.09 -5.82 -13.51
C LEU A 372 -35.35 -6.62 -13.19
N GLU A 373 -35.85 -7.40 -14.16
CA GLU A 373 -37.00 -8.30 -14.03
C GLU A 373 -36.62 -9.69 -13.52
N ASP A 374 -35.32 -9.97 -13.34
CA ASP A 374 -34.86 -11.25 -12.77
C ASP A 374 -35.43 -11.42 -11.34
N PRO A 375 -36.08 -12.56 -11.03
CA PRO A 375 -36.68 -12.78 -9.71
C PRO A 375 -35.65 -12.73 -8.57
N ARG A 376 -34.37 -12.97 -8.85
CA ARG A 376 -33.30 -12.87 -7.86
C ARG A 376 -33.06 -11.43 -7.39
N MET A 377 -33.49 -10.42 -8.16
CA MET A 377 -33.35 -9.00 -7.83
C MET A 377 -34.05 -8.60 -6.53
N GLU A 378 -35.07 -9.35 -6.09
CA GLU A 378 -35.77 -9.09 -4.83
C GLU A 378 -34.88 -9.35 -3.61
N ASN A 379 -33.98 -10.33 -3.70
CA ASN A 379 -33.05 -10.71 -2.63
C ASN A 379 -31.64 -10.13 -2.83
N ALA A 380 -31.41 -9.44 -3.94
CA ALA A 380 -30.09 -8.91 -4.29
C ALA A 380 -29.62 -7.83 -3.32
N HIS A 381 -28.31 -7.59 -3.31
CA HIS A 381 -27.76 -6.46 -2.58
C HIS A 381 -28.41 -5.14 -3.02
N LYS A 382 -28.84 -4.32 -2.03
CA LYS A 382 -29.62 -3.09 -2.24
C LYS A 382 -29.00 -2.07 -3.21
N GLU A 383 -27.69 -2.12 -3.42
CA GLU A 383 -26.97 -1.22 -4.32
C GLU A 383 -26.98 -1.68 -5.80
N VAL A 384 -27.34 -2.94 -6.09
CA VAL A 384 -27.38 -3.47 -7.46
C VAL A 384 -28.47 -2.78 -8.28
N ARG A 385 -29.66 -2.60 -7.71
CA ARG A 385 -30.80 -2.00 -8.41
C ARG A 385 -30.55 -0.54 -8.81
N PRO A 386 -30.03 0.35 -7.94
CA PRO A 386 -29.61 1.69 -8.34
C PRO A 386 -28.59 1.72 -9.50
N VAL A 387 -27.57 0.86 -9.44
CA VAL A 387 -26.54 0.77 -10.50
C VAL A 387 -27.16 0.39 -11.85
N LEU A 388 -28.10 -0.56 -11.85
CA LEU A 388 -28.82 -0.96 -13.07
C LEU A 388 -29.77 0.11 -13.58
N LEU A 389 -30.47 0.83 -12.70
CA LEU A 389 -31.34 1.94 -13.11
C LEU A 389 -30.53 3.09 -13.72
N GLU A 390 -29.36 3.40 -13.15
CA GLU A 390 -28.44 4.37 -13.74
C GLU A 390 -27.96 3.92 -15.11
N LEU A 391 -27.56 2.66 -15.26
CA LEU A 391 -27.16 2.10 -16.56
C LEU A 391 -28.31 2.15 -17.58
N LEU A 392 -29.53 1.81 -17.17
CA LEU A 392 -30.72 1.86 -18.03
C LEU A 392 -30.94 3.28 -18.58
N LEU A 393 -30.83 4.30 -17.73
CA LEU A 393 -30.93 5.71 -18.13
C LEU A 393 -29.81 6.09 -19.10
N GLN A 394 -28.59 5.62 -18.88
CA GLN A 394 -27.47 5.85 -19.80
C GLN A 394 -27.73 5.22 -21.17
N ARG A 395 -28.24 3.97 -21.22
CA ARG A 395 -28.57 3.30 -22.49
C ARG A 395 -29.67 4.01 -23.28
N PHE A 396 -30.75 4.46 -22.63
CA PHE A 396 -31.79 5.25 -23.31
C PHE A 396 -31.27 6.56 -23.91
N LYS A 397 -30.32 7.22 -23.22
CA LYS A 397 -29.68 8.43 -23.75
C LYS A 397 -28.86 8.09 -24.99
N SER A 398 -28.09 7.01 -24.97
CA SER A 398 -27.30 6.55 -26.12
C SER A 398 -28.18 6.18 -27.32
N ASP A 399 -29.25 5.43 -27.13
CA ASP A 399 -30.15 4.99 -28.22
C ASP A 399 -30.83 6.17 -28.91
N SER A 400 -31.19 7.21 -28.14
CA SER A 400 -31.79 8.42 -28.68
C SER A 400 -30.82 9.29 -29.49
N ALA A 401 -29.51 9.19 -29.23
CA ALA A 401 -28.49 9.89 -29.98
C ALA A 401 -28.27 9.24 -31.35
N SER A 402 -28.21 7.90 -31.40
CA SER A 402 -28.00 7.14 -32.64
C SER A 402 -29.12 7.35 -33.66
N GLN A 403 -30.37 7.50 -33.24
CA GLN A 403 -31.48 7.74 -34.16
C GLN A 403 -31.42 9.11 -34.88
N ARG A 404 -30.77 10.13 -34.30
CA ARG A 404 -30.70 11.47 -34.91
C ARG A 404 -29.70 11.57 -36.05
N ASP A 405 -28.62 10.78 -36.01
CA ASP A 405 -27.60 10.83 -37.06
C ASP A 405 -28.08 10.17 -38.35
N GLU A 406 -28.87 9.10 -38.25
CA GLU A 406 -29.40 8.39 -39.44
C GLU A 406 -30.46 9.20 -40.20
N THR A 407 -31.22 10.07 -39.54
CA THR A 407 -32.27 10.85 -40.21
C THR A 407 -31.74 12.06 -41.00
N SER A 408 -30.44 12.37 -40.90
CA SER A 408 -29.85 13.55 -41.56
C SER A 408 -29.17 13.27 -42.92
N VAL A 409 -29.08 12.00 -43.35
CA VAL A 409 -28.32 11.61 -44.56
C VAL A 409 -29.21 11.23 -45.76
N SER A 410 -30.53 11.04 -45.62
CA SER A 410 -31.39 10.63 -46.74
C SER A 410 -32.31 11.74 -47.24
N VAL A 411 -31.74 12.66 -48.02
CA VAL A 411 -32.49 13.44 -49.03
C VAL A 411 -31.68 13.44 -50.32
N LYS A 412 -31.79 12.35 -51.10
CA LYS A 412 -31.88 12.43 -52.57
C LYS A 412 -32.29 11.09 -53.20
N THR A 413 -33.36 11.21 -54.01
CA THR A 413 -33.73 10.47 -55.22
C THR A 413 -34.50 9.13 -55.13
N THR A 414 -35.76 9.26 -55.59
CA THR A 414 -36.56 8.41 -56.52
C THR A 414 -37.40 7.23 -56.01
N ASP A 415 -38.72 7.47 -56.02
CA ASP A 415 -39.83 6.66 -56.54
C ASP A 415 -39.67 5.13 -56.59
N SER A 416 -40.41 4.41 -55.74
CA SER A 416 -41.60 3.67 -56.18
C SER A 416 -42.38 3.10 -55.00
N SER A 417 -43.69 3.09 -55.18
CA SER A 417 -44.75 2.57 -54.32
C SER A 417 -44.72 1.05 -54.16
N THR A 418 -44.87 0.52 -52.94
CA THR A 418 -46.05 -0.23 -52.45
C THR A 418 -45.82 -0.80 -51.04
N GLU A 419 -46.93 -0.99 -50.32
CA GLU A 419 -47.14 -1.78 -49.09
C GLU A 419 -47.18 -1.03 -47.73
N LEU A 420 -48.42 -0.67 -47.42
CA LEU A 420 -48.98 -0.30 -46.12
C LEU A 420 -49.25 -1.56 -45.29
N ASN A 421 -48.64 -1.69 -44.10
CA ASN A 421 -49.29 -2.12 -42.85
C ASN A 421 -48.28 -2.47 -41.74
N GLU A 422 -47.71 -1.46 -41.06
CA GLU A 422 -47.04 -1.71 -39.76
C GLU A 422 -46.96 -0.48 -38.85
N ARG A 423 -47.75 0.56 -39.13
CA ARG A 423 -47.58 1.90 -38.53
C ARG A 423 -48.47 2.24 -37.33
N GLN A 424 -49.14 1.26 -36.73
CA GLN A 424 -50.07 1.52 -35.62
C GLN A 424 -49.57 1.14 -34.21
N THR A 425 -48.45 0.42 -34.07
CA THR A 425 -47.91 0.05 -32.75
C THR A 425 -46.90 1.05 -32.16
N SER A 426 -46.22 1.86 -32.98
CA SER A 426 -45.20 2.83 -32.50
C SER A 426 -45.76 4.11 -31.85
N SER A 427 -47.05 4.37 -32.00
CA SER A 427 -47.71 5.55 -31.40
C SER A 427 -47.91 5.40 -29.89
N ALA A 428 -48.22 4.19 -29.43
CA ALA A 428 -48.47 3.92 -28.01
C ALA A 428 -47.18 3.97 -27.18
N GLU A 429 -46.09 3.38 -27.67
CA GLU A 429 -44.78 3.43 -26.99
C GLU A 429 -44.22 4.86 -26.91
N SER A 430 -44.50 5.70 -27.91
CA SER A 430 -44.08 7.10 -27.91
C SER A 430 -44.76 7.92 -26.80
N ALA A 431 -46.03 7.66 -26.52
CA ALA A 431 -46.78 8.33 -25.45
C ALA A 431 -46.28 7.91 -24.05
N GLU A 432 -45.96 6.63 -23.87
CA GLU A 432 -45.42 6.10 -22.61
C GLU A 432 -44.00 6.63 -22.33
N VAL A 433 -43.15 6.70 -23.36
CA VAL A 433 -41.81 7.33 -23.26
C VAL A 433 -41.91 8.82 -22.96
N ALA A 434 -42.90 9.52 -23.52
CA ALA A 434 -43.14 10.94 -23.20
C ALA A 434 -43.56 11.12 -21.73
N SER A 435 -44.44 10.27 -21.22
CA SER A 435 -44.88 10.26 -19.82
C SER A 435 -43.72 10.01 -18.85
N LEU A 436 -42.90 9.00 -19.11
CA LEU A 436 -41.71 8.69 -18.30
C LEU A 436 -40.67 9.82 -18.31
N ARG A 437 -40.48 10.50 -19.43
CA ARG A 437 -39.60 11.68 -19.51
C ARG A 437 -40.11 12.85 -18.69
N GLU A 438 -41.41 13.06 -18.62
CA GLU A 438 -42.00 14.11 -17.80
C GLU A 438 -41.91 13.78 -16.31
N GLU A 439 -42.11 12.53 -15.93
CA GLU A 439 -41.94 12.08 -14.55
C GLU A 439 -40.47 12.18 -14.09
N LEU A 440 -39.51 11.83 -14.96
CA LEU A 440 -38.09 12.00 -14.68
C LEU A 440 -37.73 13.48 -14.43
N ARG A 441 -38.27 14.41 -15.22
CA ARG A 441 -38.06 15.85 -15.00
C ARG A 441 -38.63 16.32 -13.66
N LYS A 442 -39.78 15.78 -13.23
CA LYS A 442 -40.35 16.08 -11.91
C LYS A 442 -39.45 15.57 -10.78
N GLN A 443 -38.91 14.35 -10.91
CA GLN A 443 -37.99 13.81 -9.91
C GLN A 443 -36.65 14.55 -9.86
N GLU A 444 -36.09 14.96 -11.00
CA GLU A 444 -34.89 15.78 -11.07
C GLU A 444 -35.11 17.16 -10.41
N ALA A 445 -36.27 17.79 -10.66
CA ALA A 445 -36.64 19.05 -10.01
C ALA A 445 -36.81 18.88 -8.48
N LEU A 446 -37.43 17.79 -8.03
CA LEU A 446 -37.56 17.47 -6.61
C LEU A 446 -36.20 17.27 -5.95
N ARG A 447 -35.31 16.52 -6.60
CA ARG A 447 -33.94 16.26 -6.12
C ARG A 447 -33.14 17.57 -6.01
N MET A 448 -33.22 18.44 -7.02
CA MET A 448 -32.56 19.74 -7.00
C MET A 448 -33.09 20.65 -5.88
N ASN A 449 -34.41 20.63 -5.62
CA ASN A 449 -35.02 21.35 -4.50
C ASN A 449 -34.57 20.81 -3.13
N LEU A 450 -34.49 19.50 -2.97
CA LEU A 450 -33.97 18.87 -1.74
C LEU A 450 -32.49 19.20 -1.53
N GLU A 451 -31.68 19.14 -2.57
CA GLU A 451 -30.26 19.47 -2.51
C GLU A 451 -30.03 20.94 -2.14
N MET A 452 -30.80 21.87 -2.73
CA MET A 452 -30.80 23.28 -2.35
C MET A 452 -31.24 23.49 -0.91
N SER A 453 -32.26 22.77 -0.43
CA SER A 453 -32.73 22.85 0.95
C SER A 453 -31.70 22.34 1.95
N LEU A 454 -31.05 21.21 1.65
CA LEU A 454 -29.97 20.65 2.46
C LEU A 454 -28.74 21.57 2.49
N LYS A 455 -28.43 22.23 1.37
CA LYS A 455 -27.38 23.24 1.31
C LYS A 455 -27.70 24.42 2.21
N CYS A 456 -28.91 24.96 2.14
CA CYS A 456 -29.36 26.04 3.03
C CYS A 456 -29.30 25.62 4.51
N ALA A 457 -29.70 24.39 4.84
CA ALA A 457 -29.62 23.87 6.21
C ALA A 457 -28.16 23.75 6.69
N ARG A 458 -27.26 23.26 5.85
CA ARG A 458 -25.82 23.19 6.15
C ARG A 458 -25.20 24.56 6.38
N ASP A 459 -25.51 25.52 5.51
CA ASP A 459 -25.04 26.90 5.63
C ASP A 459 -25.57 27.57 6.90
N PHE A 460 -26.81 27.26 7.29
CA PHE A 460 -27.41 27.72 8.55
C PHE A 460 -26.70 27.13 9.78
N ILE A 461 -26.45 25.81 9.81
CA ILE A 461 -25.74 25.14 10.91
C ILE A 461 -24.33 25.74 11.05
N GLN A 462 -23.57 25.83 9.96
CA GLN A 462 -22.23 26.43 9.98
C GLN A 462 -22.25 27.91 10.40
N GLY A 463 -23.27 28.66 9.98
CA GLY A 463 -23.46 30.04 10.42
C GLY A 463 -23.72 30.15 11.92
N THR A 464 -24.43 29.17 12.49
CA THR A 464 -24.74 29.09 13.92
C THR A 464 -23.51 28.70 14.72
N GLU A 465 -22.76 27.69 14.30
CA GLU A 465 -21.49 27.27 14.92
C GLU A 465 -20.48 28.41 14.96
N ARG A 466 -20.34 29.19 13.87
CA ARG A 466 -19.46 30.37 13.85
C ARG A 466 -19.90 31.45 14.83
N LYS A 467 -21.21 31.64 15.04
CA LYS A 467 -21.73 32.59 16.02
C LYS A 467 -21.49 32.11 17.45
N VAL A 468 -21.67 30.81 17.73
CA VAL A 468 -21.38 30.22 19.04
C VAL A 468 -19.89 30.34 19.35
N ALA A 469 -19.01 29.95 18.42
CA ALA A 469 -17.56 30.10 18.57
C ALA A 469 -17.12 31.56 18.78
N ALA A 470 -17.74 32.52 18.08
CA ALA A 470 -17.47 33.95 18.28
C ALA A 470 -17.95 34.48 19.65
N THR A 471 -19.04 33.92 20.18
CA THR A 471 -19.59 34.29 21.50
C THR A 471 -18.74 33.68 22.63
N GLU A 472 -18.25 32.45 22.46
CA GLU A 472 -17.32 31.80 23.39
C GLU A 472 -15.93 32.47 23.38
N ALA A 473 -15.45 32.90 22.21
CA ALA A 473 -14.18 33.64 22.12
C ALA A 473 -14.25 35.06 22.71
N SER A 474 -15.45 35.65 22.84
CA SER A 474 -15.63 36.98 23.44
C SER A 474 -15.99 36.94 24.93
N THR A 475 -16.32 35.77 25.48
CA THR A 475 -16.67 35.59 26.91
C THR A 475 -15.51 35.08 27.76
N SER A 476 -14.32 34.84 27.21
CA SER A 476 -13.12 34.44 27.98
C SER A 476 -12.24 35.60 28.45
N ALA A 477 -12.66 36.86 28.27
CA ALA A 477 -11.85 38.04 28.60
C ALA A 477 -12.39 38.93 29.73
N GLU A 478 -13.58 38.71 30.28
CA GLU A 478 -14.10 39.50 31.41
C GLU A 478 -14.65 38.60 32.51
N GLY A 479 -13.96 38.61 33.66
CA GLY A 479 -14.37 37.92 34.86
C GLY A 479 -15.65 38.50 35.46
N SER A 480 -16.49 37.58 35.96
CA SER A 480 -17.51 37.76 37.00
C SER A 480 -18.37 39.02 36.95
N ALA A 481 -19.50 38.94 36.25
CA ALA A 481 -20.70 39.69 36.63
C ALA A 481 -21.93 38.79 36.55
N SER A 482 -22.72 38.85 37.60
CA SER A 482 -23.87 38.01 37.97
C SER A 482 -24.96 37.85 36.90
N VAL A 483 -25.54 36.65 36.88
CA VAL A 483 -26.65 36.12 36.06
C VAL A 483 -28.00 36.88 36.22
N SER A 484 -28.03 38.04 36.87
CA SER A 484 -29.28 38.78 37.16
C SER A 484 -29.59 39.95 36.19
N GLN A 485 -28.80 40.18 35.13
CA GLN A 485 -29.01 41.30 34.19
C GLN A 485 -29.46 40.89 32.78
N LEU A 486 -29.66 39.59 32.52
CA LEU A 486 -30.03 39.10 31.19
C LEU A 486 -31.55 38.98 30.95
N GLU A 487 -32.37 39.05 31.99
CA GLU A 487 -33.83 38.92 31.88
C GLU A 487 -34.54 40.26 31.58
N GLU A 488 -33.88 41.41 31.74
CA GLU A 488 -34.50 42.72 31.54
C GLU A 488 -34.36 43.29 30.12
N LYS A 489 -33.51 42.70 29.26
CA LYS A 489 -33.24 43.23 27.89
C LYS A 489 -33.99 42.54 26.75
N ILE A 490 -34.85 41.56 27.04
CA ILE A 490 -35.64 40.84 26.02
C ILE A 490 -36.98 41.57 25.72
N ALA A 491 -37.33 42.63 26.47
CA ALA A 491 -38.58 43.35 26.28
C ALA A 491 -38.58 44.44 25.18
N ASP A 492 -37.43 44.94 24.73
CA ASP A 492 -37.37 46.20 23.95
C ASP A 492 -37.06 46.08 22.44
N VAL A 493 -37.16 44.90 21.82
CA VAL A 493 -36.88 44.73 20.37
C VAL A 493 -38.16 44.58 19.52
N LYS A 494 -39.29 45.10 20.00
CA LYS A 494 -40.49 45.32 19.17
C LYS A 494 -40.87 46.79 19.19
N LEU A 495 -40.28 47.59 18.29
CA LEU A 495 -40.87 48.76 17.62
C LEU A 495 -39.76 49.60 16.95
N ALA A 496 -39.61 49.48 15.62
CA ALA A 496 -39.22 50.59 14.74
C ALA A 496 -39.18 50.11 13.29
N ALA A 497 -40.34 50.20 12.62
CA ALA A 497 -40.42 50.26 11.17
C ALA A 497 -40.48 51.74 10.74
N ASN A 498 -39.93 52.02 9.56
CA ASN A 498 -40.06 53.24 8.73
C ASN A 498 -39.02 54.35 8.94
N ALA A 499 -38.05 54.43 8.01
CA ALA A 499 -37.71 55.68 7.31
C ALA A 499 -36.88 55.39 6.04
N SER A 500 -37.17 56.16 4.99
CA SER A 500 -36.72 56.07 3.60
C SER A 500 -35.45 56.90 3.30
N ASN A 501 -34.79 56.55 2.16
CA ASN A 501 -33.83 57.31 1.30
C ASN A 501 -32.37 56.79 1.32
N PRO A 502 -31.52 57.04 0.29
CA PRO A 502 -31.67 57.13 -1.18
C PRO A 502 -30.63 56.20 -1.93
N PRO A 503 -30.40 56.26 -3.26
CA PRO A 503 -29.79 55.16 -4.05
C PRO A 503 -28.23 55.15 -4.04
N PRO A 504 -27.58 54.04 -4.51
CA PRO A 504 -26.23 53.69 -4.10
C PRO A 504 -25.13 54.33 -4.94
N ILE A 505 -24.08 54.79 -4.25
CA ILE A 505 -22.77 55.13 -4.83
C ILE A 505 -21.94 53.83 -4.92
N PRO A 506 -21.24 53.55 -6.04
CA PRO A 506 -20.53 52.28 -6.22
C PRO A 506 -19.25 52.24 -5.37
N PRO A 507 -18.94 51.12 -4.68
CA PRO A 507 -17.72 51.05 -3.90
C PRO A 507 -16.51 50.70 -4.79
N HIS A 508 -15.40 51.38 -4.49
CA HIS A 508 -14.05 51.12 -4.97
C HIS A 508 -13.67 49.64 -4.89
N ARG A 509 -13.03 49.15 -5.96
CA ARG A 509 -12.35 47.85 -6.02
C ARG A 509 -11.35 47.70 -4.86
N LYS A 510 -11.75 46.98 -3.82
CA LYS A 510 -10.81 46.33 -2.90
C LYS A 510 -10.33 45.02 -3.53
N LYS A 511 -9.01 44.88 -3.67
CA LYS A 511 -8.32 43.64 -4.05
C LYS A 511 -8.68 42.57 -3.02
N TRP A 512 -9.46 41.58 -3.42
CA TRP A 512 -9.64 40.33 -2.67
C TRP A 512 -8.57 39.35 -3.13
N SER A 513 -7.60 39.07 -2.26
CA SER A 513 -6.79 37.85 -2.34
C SER A 513 -7.46 36.79 -1.46
N LEU A 514 -8.22 35.88 -2.07
CA LEU A 514 -8.63 34.64 -1.43
C LEU A 514 -7.45 33.65 -1.45
N PRO A 515 -7.21 32.86 -0.40
CA PRO A 515 -6.38 31.67 -0.51
C PRO A 515 -7.18 30.63 -1.31
N GLY A 516 -6.75 30.38 -2.54
CA GLY A 516 -7.32 29.33 -3.38
C GLY A 516 -7.15 27.97 -2.70
N ASN A 517 -8.26 27.26 -2.53
CA ASN A 517 -8.25 25.91 -2.02
C ASN A 517 -7.69 24.97 -3.11
N HIS A 518 -6.39 24.69 -3.04
CA HIS A 518 -5.61 23.95 -4.05
C HIS A 518 -5.93 22.44 -4.11
N ASP A 519 -6.94 21.95 -3.41
CA ASP A 519 -7.26 20.52 -3.34
C ASP A 519 -7.80 19.96 -4.66
N PHE A 520 -8.44 20.78 -5.51
CA PHE A 520 -8.95 20.36 -6.82
C PHE A 520 -7.88 19.83 -7.77
N LEU A 521 -6.63 20.30 -7.67
CA LEU A 521 -5.50 19.81 -8.48
C LEU A 521 -4.97 18.45 -8.02
N LYS A 522 -5.26 18.04 -6.78
CA LYS A 522 -4.96 16.68 -6.30
C LYS A 522 -5.90 15.65 -6.94
N ASP A 523 -7.12 16.08 -7.28
CA ASP A 523 -8.21 15.19 -7.67
C ASP A 523 -8.35 15.01 -9.20
N ILE A 524 -7.72 15.85 -10.04
CA ILE A 524 -8.07 15.95 -11.48
C ILE A 524 -7.08 15.34 -12.48
N VAL A 525 -5.90 14.86 -12.07
CA VAL A 525 -4.85 14.53 -13.08
C VAL A 525 -4.14 13.18 -12.88
N PHE A 526 -4.53 12.29 -11.96
CA PHE A 526 -3.60 11.21 -11.56
C PHE A 526 -4.05 9.76 -11.67
N ASP A 527 -5.07 9.45 -12.50
CA ASP A 527 -5.54 8.06 -12.61
C ASP A 527 -4.84 7.20 -13.68
N THR A 528 -3.81 7.66 -14.40
CA THR A 528 -2.98 6.70 -15.18
C THR A 528 -1.66 7.28 -15.67
N PHE A 529 -0.55 6.69 -15.19
CA PHE A 529 0.81 6.96 -15.67
C PHE A 529 1.18 5.95 -16.76
N ASN A 530 1.56 6.42 -17.96
CA ASN A 530 2.14 5.58 -19.00
C ASN A 530 3.52 6.11 -19.43
N ALA A 531 4.59 5.47 -18.92
CA ALA A 531 5.97 5.82 -19.21
C ALA A 531 6.35 5.72 -20.70
N SER A 532 5.63 4.94 -21.51
CA SER A 532 5.96 4.73 -22.93
C SER A 532 5.74 5.96 -23.81
N ASN A 533 4.98 6.95 -23.33
CA ASN A 533 4.62 8.15 -24.09
C ASN A 533 5.60 9.31 -23.87
N LEU A 534 6.65 9.12 -23.06
CA LEU A 534 7.67 10.14 -22.81
C LEU A 534 8.47 10.44 -24.09
N SER A 535 8.57 11.71 -24.46
CA SER A 535 9.37 12.14 -25.61
C SER A 535 10.86 11.83 -25.40
N LYS A 536 11.45 11.05 -26.32
CA LYS A 536 12.87 10.65 -26.31
C LYS A 536 13.85 11.78 -26.63
N GLU A 537 13.34 12.87 -27.22
CA GLU A 537 14.17 13.93 -27.81
C GLU A 537 14.52 15.06 -26.83
N ARG A 538 13.91 15.09 -25.64
CA ARG A 538 14.07 16.20 -24.70
C ARG A 538 15.14 15.91 -23.64
N ASN A 539 16.11 16.81 -23.56
CA ASN A 539 17.23 16.74 -22.63
C ASN A 539 17.13 17.81 -21.53
N ILE A 540 17.40 17.43 -20.28
CA ILE A 540 17.63 18.36 -19.17
C ILE A 540 19.12 18.67 -19.12
N VAL A 541 19.49 19.94 -19.31
CA VAL A 541 20.88 20.41 -19.17
C VAL A 541 21.09 21.03 -17.79
N LEU A 542 22.00 20.45 -17.00
CA LEU A 542 22.21 20.79 -15.60
C LEU A 542 23.60 21.38 -15.32
N GLY A 543 23.61 22.65 -14.89
CA GLY A 543 24.75 23.33 -14.26
C GLY A 543 26.03 23.44 -15.11
N TYR A 544 27.11 23.83 -14.44
CA TYR A 544 28.43 24.15 -15.04
C TYR A 544 29.03 23.02 -15.88
N SER A 545 28.65 21.76 -15.63
CA SER A 545 29.16 20.60 -16.37
C SER A 545 28.61 20.49 -17.80
N ARG A 546 27.55 21.23 -18.13
CA ARG A 546 26.78 21.11 -19.39
C ARG A 546 26.34 19.67 -19.72
N LYS A 547 26.31 18.76 -18.74
CA LYS A 547 25.79 17.40 -18.96
C LYS A 547 24.29 17.49 -19.25
N SER A 548 23.90 16.92 -20.39
CA SER A 548 22.53 16.77 -20.83
C SER A 548 22.07 15.34 -20.52
N PHE A 549 20.95 15.20 -19.83
CA PHE A 549 20.32 13.91 -19.58
C PHE A 549 19.01 13.85 -20.35
N SER A 550 18.79 12.80 -21.14
CA SER A 550 17.46 12.59 -21.72
C SER A 550 16.46 12.33 -20.60
N ILE A 551 15.31 12.99 -20.68
CA ILE A 551 14.19 12.75 -19.75
C ILE A 551 13.80 11.27 -19.80
N HIS A 552 13.81 10.69 -21.00
CA HIS A 552 13.54 9.28 -21.20
C HIS A 552 14.53 8.39 -20.44
N ASP A 553 15.83 8.71 -20.41
CA ASP A 553 16.82 7.89 -19.70
C ASP A 553 16.63 7.92 -18.17
N ILE A 554 16.22 9.08 -17.62
CA ILE A 554 15.93 9.22 -16.20
C ILE A 554 14.66 8.41 -15.83
N PHE A 555 13.63 8.44 -16.68
CA PHE A 555 12.37 7.75 -16.41
C PHE A 555 12.36 6.27 -16.81
N ALA A 556 13.14 5.85 -17.82
CA ALA A 556 13.24 4.45 -18.24
C ALA A 556 13.87 3.58 -17.14
N ASP A 557 14.79 4.17 -16.36
CA ASP A 557 15.38 3.51 -15.20
C ASP A 557 14.44 3.50 -13.98
N LEU A 558 13.46 4.41 -13.94
CA LEU A 558 12.45 4.48 -12.90
C LEU A 558 11.34 3.47 -13.20
N VAL A 559 11.52 2.24 -12.73
CA VAL A 559 10.48 1.21 -12.74
C VAL A 559 9.42 1.58 -11.70
N LEU A 560 8.49 2.47 -12.07
CA LEU A 560 7.37 2.85 -11.23
C LEU A 560 6.18 1.91 -11.49
N PRO A 561 5.53 1.37 -10.45
CA PRO A 561 4.26 0.66 -10.61
C PRO A 561 3.22 1.51 -11.35
N PRO A 562 2.30 0.90 -12.12
CA PRO A 562 1.13 1.62 -12.59
C PRO A 562 0.37 2.19 -11.37
N PHE A 563 -0.19 3.40 -11.51
CA PHE A 563 -0.93 4.11 -10.45
C PHE A 563 -0.09 4.58 -9.25
N THR A 564 1.22 4.81 -9.45
CA THR A 564 2.08 5.39 -8.41
C THR A 564 1.67 6.84 -8.11
N SER A 565 1.46 7.17 -6.83
CA SER A 565 1.10 8.53 -6.41
C SER A 565 2.14 9.57 -6.85
N MET A 566 1.72 10.78 -7.18
CA MET A 566 2.63 11.82 -7.68
C MET A 566 3.75 12.16 -6.68
N LYS A 567 3.48 12.05 -5.37
CA LYS A 567 4.50 12.19 -4.32
C LYS A 567 5.62 11.14 -4.48
N ASN A 568 5.26 9.88 -4.75
CA ASN A 568 6.21 8.81 -4.96
C ASN A 568 6.93 8.93 -6.32
N VAL A 569 6.23 9.38 -7.37
CA VAL A 569 6.84 9.69 -8.68
C VAL A 569 7.91 10.78 -8.51
N VAL A 570 7.56 11.89 -7.85
CA VAL A 570 8.46 13.02 -7.60
C VAL A 570 9.64 12.60 -6.74
N TYR A 571 9.41 11.90 -5.63
CA TYR A 571 10.48 11.42 -4.76
C TYR A 571 11.43 10.46 -5.48
N SER A 572 10.88 9.48 -6.22
CA SER A 572 11.70 8.51 -6.97
C SER A 572 12.49 9.21 -8.08
N PHE A 573 11.86 10.14 -8.80
CA PHE A 573 12.51 10.96 -9.82
C PHE A 573 13.66 11.78 -9.23
N VAL A 574 13.44 12.48 -8.12
CA VAL A 574 14.49 13.24 -7.43
C VAL A 574 15.62 12.30 -7.01
N SER A 575 15.31 11.22 -6.30
CA SER A 575 16.32 10.26 -5.85
C SER A 575 17.16 9.71 -7.00
N HIS A 576 16.53 9.32 -8.11
CA HIS A 576 17.22 8.77 -9.27
C HIS A 576 18.00 9.81 -10.06
N LEU A 577 17.44 11.01 -10.25
CA LEU A 577 18.13 12.14 -10.88
C LEU A 577 19.41 12.48 -10.12
N PHE A 578 19.36 12.54 -8.79
CA PHE A 578 20.54 12.78 -7.96
C PHE A 578 21.55 11.64 -8.06
N THR A 579 21.08 10.39 -8.03
CA THR A 579 21.93 9.21 -8.21
C THR A 579 22.65 9.23 -9.57
N LYS A 580 21.97 9.62 -10.65
CA LYS A 580 22.58 9.76 -11.98
C LYS A 580 23.52 10.95 -12.11
N LEU A 581 23.18 12.08 -11.49
CA LEU A 581 23.99 13.30 -11.56
C LEU A 581 25.32 13.16 -10.84
N TYR A 582 25.30 12.51 -9.69
CA TYR A 582 26.45 12.50 -8.78
C TYR A 582 27.03 11.09 -8.56
N GLY A 583 26.36 10.02 -9.00
CA GLY A 583 26.86 8.63 -8.89
C GLY A 583 27.19 8.23 -7.46
N GLU A 584 28.24 7.44 -7.28
CA GLU A 584 28.82 7.11 -5.96
C GLU A 584 29.33 8.35 -5.20
N ARG A 585 29.49 9.50 -5.88
CA ARG A 585 29.89 10.76 -5.26
C ARG A 585 28.72 11.56 -4.69
N VAL A 586 27.47 11.08 -4.77
CA VAL A 586 26.29 11.71 -4.14
C VAL A 586 26.59 12.06 -2.68
N ILE A 587 27.06 11.09 -1.89
CA ILE A 587 27.23 11.27 -0.45
C ILE A 587 28.38 12.27 -0.15
N PRO A 588 29.58 12.16 -0.76
CA PRO A 588 30.64 13.16 -0.60
C PRO A 588 30.25 14.57 -1.06
N ILE A 589 29.54 14.69 -2.20
CA ILE A 589 29.16 15.97 -2.79
C ILE A 589 28.04 16.62 -1.99
N VAL A 590 27.01 15.86 -1.58
CA VAL A 590 25.96 16.33 -0.68
C VAL A 590 26.56 16.72 0.67
N ARG A 591 27.50 15.95 1.25
CA ARG A 591 28.25 16.37 2.46
C ARG A 591 29.04 17.67 2.24
N SER A 592 29.69 17.85 1.09
CA SER A 592 30.42 19.10 0.78
C SER A 592 29.51 20.29 0.47
N HIS A 593 28.29 20.03 -0.01
CA HIS A 593 27.28 21.05 -0.25
C HIS A 593 26.51 21.40 1.01
N LEU A 594 26.34 20.46 1.96
CA LEU A 594 25.77 20.67 3.28
C LEU A 594 26.71 21.43 4.23
N SER A 595 28.03 21.40 3.99
CA SER A 595 29.00 22.22 4.73
C SER A 595 29.04 23.68 4.25
N ARG A 596 28.45 23.98 3.09
CA ARG A 596 28.14 25.34 2.66
C ARG A 596 26.65 25.58 2.93
N LYS A 597 26.28 26.80 3.31
CA LYS A 597 24.90 27.19 3.67
C LYS A 597 23.99 27.23 2.43
N ILE A 598 23.79 26.09 1.77
CA ILE A 598 22.87 25.91 0.65
C ILE A 598 21.64 25.21 1.24
N ASP A 599 20.83 25.97 1.97
CA ASP A 599 19.67 25.45 2.69
C ASP A 599 18.44 25.27 1.76
N ALA A 600 18.57 25.50 0.45
CA ALA A 600 17.43 25.44 -0.48
C ALA A 600 17.78 24.78 -1.81
N PHE A 601 16.88 23.90 -2.28
CA PHE A 601 16.91 23.36 -3.63
C PHE A 601 16.91 24.53 -4.65
N PRO A 602 17.84 24.59 -5.61
CA PRO A 602 17.95 25.75 -6.50
C PRO A 602 16.63 26.02 -7.23
N THR A 603 16.08 27.23 -7.09
CA THR A 603 14.77 27.61 -7.66
C THR A 603 14.68 27.29 -9.16
N GLN A 604 15.75 27.61 -9.91
CA GLN A 604 15.82 27.36 -11.35
C GLN A 604 15.84 25.86 -11.69
N LEU A 605 16.38 25.01 -10.81
CA LEU A 605 16.39 23.57 -11.00
C LEU A 605 14.99 22.99 -10.75
N ALA A 606 14.33 23.42 -9.66
CA ALA A 606 12.96 23.04 -9.36
C ALA A 606 12.02 23.39 -10.50
N GLU A 607 12.15 24.59 -11.04
CA GLU A 607 11.37 25.06 -12.18
C GLU A 607 11.60 24.22 -13.42
N ARG A 608 12.86 23.95 -13.78
CA ARG A 608 13.20 23.10 -14.94
C ARG A 608 12.70 21.67 -14.80
N VAL A 609 12.81 21.09 -13.60
CA VAL A 609 12.34 19.72 -13.34
C VAL A 609 10.81 19.66 -13.37
N ALA A 610 10.12 20.60 -12.71
CA ALA A 610 8.66 20.67 -12.76
C ALA A 610 8.15 20.85 -14.20
N LEU A 611 8.79 21.73 -14.97
CA LEU A 611 8.47 21.92 -16.39
C LEU A 611 8.75 20.66 -17.21
N ALA A 612 9.88 19.97 -16.96
CA ALA A 612 10.21 18.71 -17.62
C ALA A 612 9.21 17.60 -17.30
N ILE A 613 8.69 17.54 -16.07
CA ILE A 613 7.59 16.65 -15.66
C ILE A 613 6.33 16.99 -16.47
N VAL A 614 5.85 18.25 -16.39
CA VAL A 614 4.61 18.69 -17.09
C VAL A 614 4.68 18.40 -18.59
N ILE A 615 5.82 18.71 -19.22
CA ILE A 615 6.08 18.49 -20.63
C ILE A 615 6.18 16.99 -20.94
N GLY A 616 6.99 16.26 -20.17
CA GLY A 616 7.24 14.83 -20.39
C GLY A 616 5.94 14.05 -20.37
N TYR A 617 5.08 14.37 -19.41
CA TYR A 617 3.77 13.76 -19.23
C TYR A 617 2.66 14.29 -20.14
N GLN A 618 2.95 15.23 -21.04
CA GLN A 618 1.96 15.88 -21.90
C GLN A 618 0.75 16.42 -21.09
N LEU A 619 0.97 16.87 -19.84
CA LEU A 619 -0.12 17.33 -18.97
C LEU A 619 -0.81 18.57 -19.56
N GLY A 620 -0.11 19.32 -20.40
CA GLY A 620 -0.72 20.40 -21.17
C GLY A 620 -1.80 19.92 -22.14
N GLU A 621 -1.67 18.74 -22.75
CA GLU A 621 -2.71 18.18 -23.62
C GLU A 621 -3.87 17.60 -22.80
N GLN A 622 -3.56 16.92 -21.68
CA GLN A 622 -4.56 16.35 -20.78
C GLN A 622 -5.44 17.44 -20.13
N LEU A 623 -4.83 18.57 -19.77
CA LEU A 623 -5.53 19.74 -19.23
C LEU A 623 -6.13 20.64 -20.31
N LYS A 624 -6.29 20.14 -21.55
CA LYS A 624 -6.87 20.87 -22.69
C LYS A 624 -6.22 22.23 -22.97
N LYS A 625 -4.91 22.33 -22.69
CA LYS A 625 -4.10 23.56 -22.83
C LYS A 625 -4.59 24.72 -21.98
N ASP A 626 -5.17 24.43 -20.82
CA ASP A 626 -5.49 25.47 -19.84
C ASP A 626 -4.19 26.00 -19.19
N ASP A 627 -3.71 27.13 -19.68
CA ASP A 627 -2.46 27.76 -19.23
C ASP A 627 -2.46 28.06 -17.71
N LEU A 628 -3.64 28.32 -17.12
CA LEU A 628 -3.76 28.60 -15.69
C LEU A 628 -3.53 27.33 -14.88
N LEU A 629 -4.20 26.22 -15.23
CA LEU A 629 -4.03 24.94 -14.56
C LEU A 629 -2.61 24.39 -14.73
N ILE A 630 -2.02 24.55 -15.92
CA ILE A 630 -0.64 24.16 -16.19
C ILE A 630 0.33 24.97 -15.30
N HIS A 631 0.10 26.28 -15.15
CA HIS A 631 0.91 27.14 -14.30
C HIS A 631 0.78 26.75 -12.81
N GLU A 632 -0.44 26.54 -12.32
CA GLU A 632 -0.68 26.13 -10.94
C GLU A 632 -0.08 24.75 -10.61
N LEU A 633 -0.22 23.78 -11.53
CA LEU A 633 0.40 22.46 -11.40
C LEU A 633 1.93 22.56 -11.39
N THR A 634 2.50 23.42 -12.24
CA THR A 634 3.94 23.67 -12.26
C THR A 634 4.42 24.24 -10.92
N ILE A 635 3.70 25.21 -10.35
CA ILE A 635 4.00 25.77 -9.02
C ILE A 635 3.88 24.70 -7.93
N TYR A 636 2.85 23.85 -8.00
CA TYR A 636 2.65 22.76 -7.05
C TYR A 636 3.82 21.78 -7.07
N LEU A 637 4.24 21.33 -8.26
CA LEU A 637 5.38 20.43 -8.43
C LEU A 637 6.68 21.06 -7.94
N GLN A 638 6.92 22.34 -8.20
CA GLN A 638 8.08 23.06 -7.68
C GLN A 638 8.10 23.07 -6.14
N LYS A 639 6.97 23.31 -5.49
CA LYS A 639 6.85 23.28 -4.03
C LYS A 639 7.10 21.87 -3.48
N GLN A 640 6.54 20.85 -4.13
CA GLN A 640 6.70 19.46 -3.70
C GLN A 640 8.16 18.98 -3.86
N LEU A 641 8.81 19.30 -4.99
CA LEU A 641 10.23 18.99 -5.24
C LEU A 641 11.14 19.58 -4.16
N ARG A 642 10.86 20.80 -3.69
CA ARG A 642 11.61 21.43 -2.59
C ARG A 642 11.44 20.67 -1.29
N LYS A 643 10.20 20.34 -0.91
CA LYS A 643 9.90 19.57 0.30
C LYS A 643 10.56 18.20 0.30
N ASP A 644 10.49 17.48 -0.83
CA ASP A 644 11.08 16.16 -0.95
C ASP A 644 12.62 16.22 -0.94
N PHE A 645 13.22 17.28 -1.50
CA PHE A 645 14.65 17.53 -1.40
C PHE A 645 15.09 17.85 0.03
N GLU A 646 14.35 18.69 0.76
CA GLU A 646 14.61 18.98 2.17
C GLU A 646 14.55 17.70 3.02
N LEU A 647 13.54 16.85 2.77
CA LEU A 647 13.42 15.54 3.43
C LEU A 647 14.59 14.61 3.09
N TYR A 648 15.00 14.54 1.82
CA TYR A 648 16.14 13.76 1.39
C TYR A 648 17.45 14.24 2.08
N CYS A 649 17.66 15.55 2.15
CA CYS A 649 18.79 16.13 2.87
C CYS A 649 18.74 15.84 4.38
N ALA A 650 17.56 15.90 5.00
CA ALA A 650 17.37 15.54 6.41
C ALA A 650 17.70 14.06 6.66
N ASN A 651 17.28 13.16 5.76
CA ASN A 651 17.57 11.73 5.85
C ASN A 651 19.08 11.44 5.71
N ILE A 652 19.79 12.16 4.84
CA ILE A 652 21.25 12.06 4.74
C ILE A 652 21.93 12.57 6.01
N LYS A 653 21.49 13.70 6.57
CA LYS A 653 22.04 14.26 7.82
C LYS A 653 21.84 13.31 9.01
N ALA A 654 20.70 12.63 9.05
CA ALA A 654 20.36 11.67 10.10
C ALA A 654 21.02 10.28 9.91
N GLY A 655 21.78 10.07 8.83
CA GLY A 655 22.49 8.80 8.59
C GLY A 655 21.62 7.67 8.03
N TYR A 656 20.34 7.88 7.74
CA TYR A 656 19.43 6.82 7.26
C TYR A 656 19.78 6.27 5.87
N LEU A 657 20.66 6.94 5.12
CA LEU A 657 21.04 6.58 3.74
C LEU A 657 22.52 6.18 3.60
N THR A 658 23.30 6.11 4.68
CA THR A 658 24.74 5.81 4.60
C THR A 658 25.06 4.33 4.51
N ASP A 659 24.17 3.44 4.98
CA ASP A 659 24.50 2.02 5.16
C ASP A 659 24.10 1.14 3.96
N SER A 660 23.34 1.67 3.00
CA SER A 660 22.91 0.94 1.80
C SER A 660 23.89 1.00 0.63
N PHE A 661 25.02 1.70 0.78
CA PHE A 661 25.98 1.96 -0.30
C PHE A 661 27.45 1.69 0.06
N ALA A 662 27.69 0.98 1.18
CA ALA A 662 29.02 0.51 1.59
C ALA A 662 29.28 -0.92 1.10
#